data_AF-A0A1E5QLN1-F1
#
_entry.id   AF-A0A1E5QLN1-F1
#
_cell.length_a   1.000
_cell.length_b   1.000
_cell.length_c   1.000
_cell.angle_alpha   90.00
_cell.angle_beta   90.00
_cell.angle_gamma   90.00
#
_symmetry.space_group_name_H-M   'P 1'
#
loop_
_entity.id
_entity.type
_entity.pdbx_description
1 polymer ?
#
loop_
_entity_poly.entity_id
_entity_poly.type
_entity_poly.pdbx_seq_one_letter_code
_entity_poly.pdbx_strand_id
1 'polypeptide(L)'
;MIHPSNSVIQATIQQLTSSPELFKTAICERDEMYQFALNKAEGNAPQAALRYYTNGRRIFDCVRQIVEPYFDGFQNISAFLDFACGYGRFTRFLLQELEKEKIWVSDIYPEAVKFQTEEFGVQGVYSTSQPQDYPTLRQFDCILASSFFSHIPEATFKPWLEKLLGFLDAQGLLIFSVHDIRLAPNSQGEFQFIPESESQSLAGEEYGTTYVSEAYLQQLLAEINPEFTYQRISQGLCYHQDLYVVTKQPRKPLNEIAVYHHPAGTLNHCKRTAETIELFGQVEEFNPNSQIEDIQIWTNGRLFQRCLPIEANWHCGLPRNRLKAEDVLLIKAVNSRGLERILAVDTVGSLTQGEIVATASESTILVLIGMHRSGTSLTASLLQDIGVDLGDRLVGEDVGNEKGHFEDLDFVEFHKNVLRSQSLDLDGLTLADDIPVLDRYRETAQALIEENLKHRLWGWKDPRTTLFLDFWHSLLPQANFILVYRSPWEVVDSLYRRGSDELIEAYPERAVEFWMHYNQKMLEFYAKSPERCLLINLSHIVRDPSGLIAALNQKFQLQLPPPSPDIIDLSLLSDRISHSHRPVLIEKYYPEALELYRELEAKATPFNGETEFPWMRLTANYSPKEWGFLDWLEMGNLYREQRQQRQALKRQFSHQLHAKDVKIQQTQAELQQTQAKLQETDAQMHQIHDEAQKVIQDLVNTIAQLQETQAEVERLNGELQQVRSQLYQTQGDLASSQSQLQSQLEQTQQAQAIIAAMQTSKFWQMRSSWFRLKKLVGLPLDETVD
;
A
#
# COMPACT_ATOMS: atom_id res chain seq x y z
N MET A 1 -10.62 8.02 -11.57
CA MET A 1 -11.79 7.50 -12.35
C MET A 1 -11.43 7.11 -13.78
N ILE A 2 -11.67 5.86 -14.16
CA ILE A 2 -11.47 5.33 -15.53
C ILE A 2 -12.59 5.85 -16.43
N HIS A 3 -12.25 6.51 -17.53
CA HIS A 3 -13.24 7.06 -18.45
C HIS A 3 -13.91 5.91 -19.24
N PRO A 4 -15.25 5.78 -19.23
CA PRO A 4 -15.98 4.70 -19.91
C PRO A 4 -15.85 4.70 -21.45
N SER A 5 -15.11 5.65 -22.01
CA SER A 5 -14.86 5.84 -23.44
C SER A 5 -13.54 5.25 -23.94
N ASN A 6 -12.76 4.56 -23.09
CA ASN A 6 -11.52 3.90 -23.54
C ASN A 6 -11.86 2.63 -24.35
N SER A 7 -11.52 2.63 -25.64
CA SER A 7 -11.84 1.55 -26.59
C SER A 7 -11.17 0.22 -26.23
N VAL A 8 -9.97 0.24 -25.65
CA VAL A 8 -9.24 -0.96 -25.20
C VAL A 8 -10.01 -1.64 -24.07
N ILE A 9 -10.43 -0.85 -23.06
CA ILE A 9 -11.21 -1.36 -21.93
C ILE A 9 -12.56 -1.92 -22.41
N GLN A 10 -13.25 -1.23 -23.32
CA GLN A 10 -14.51 -1.70 -23.89
C GLN A 10 -14.33 -3.03 -24.64
N ALA A 11 -13.30 -3.16 -25.47
CA ALA A 11 -13.02 -4.41 -26.18
C ALA A 11 -12.72 -5.56 -25.22
N THR A 12 -12.00 -5.29 -24.12
CA THR A 12 -11.76 -6.29 -23.08
C THR A 12 -13.04 -6.69 -22.36
N ILE A 13 -13.89 -5.76 -21.97
CA ILE A 13 -15.17 -6.08 -21.32
C ILE A 13 -16.03 -6.93 -22.25
N GLN A 14 -16.15 -6.55 -23.52
CA GLN A 14 -16.87 -7.33 -24.53
C GLN A 14 -16.37 -8.78 -24.64
N GLN A 15 -15.08 -9.01 -24.42
CA GLN A 15 -14.50 -10.35 -24.44
C GLN A 15 -14.68 -11.11 -23.12
N LEU A 16 -14.68 -10.41 -21.98
CA LEU A 16 -14.72 -11.02 -20.66
C LEU A 16 -16.14 -11.25 -20.13
N THR A 17 -17.19 -10.78 -20.80
CA THR A 17 -18.55 -10.82 -20.24
C THR A 17 -19.61 -11.19 -21.26
N SER A 18 -20.66 -11.86 -20.80
CA SER A 18 -21.81 -12.25 -21.64
C SER A 18 -22.71 -11.06 -21.98
N SER A 19 -22.85 -10.10 -21.06
CA SER A 19 -23.69 -8.90 -21.20
C SER A 19 -22.88 -7.63 -20.87
N PRO A 20 -22.01 -7.16 -21.81
CA PRO A 20 -21.07 -6.06 -21.58
C PRO A 20 -21.69 -4.76 -21.09
N GLU A 21 -22.92 -4.47 -21.51
CA GLU A 21 -23.70 -3.29 -21.10
C GLU A 21 -24.12 -3.30 -19.62
N LEU A 22 -24.15 -4.49 -18.99
CA LEU A 22 -24.48 -4.65 -17.57
C LEU A 22 -23.22 -4.72 -16.70
N PHE A 23 -22.03 -4.77 -17.28
CA PHE A 23 -20.79 -4.92 -16.53
C PHE A 23 -20.45 -3.67 -15.70
N LYS A 24 -20.06 -3.88 -14.45
CA LYS A 24 -19.74 -2.81 -13.50
C LYS A 24 -18.27 -2.40 -13.61
N THR A 25 -18.03 -1.33 -14.37
CA THR A 25 -16.68 -0.80 -14.66
C THR A 25 -16.10 0.13 -13.59
N ALA A 26 -16.89 0.51 -12.57
CA ALA A 26 -16.35 1.31 -11.48
C ALA A 26 -15.34 0.47 -10.67
N ILE A 27 -14.21 1.09 -10.31
CA ILE A 27 -13.21 0.53 -9.39
C ILE A 27 -12.96 1.59 -8.31
N CYS A 28 -13.08 1.19 -7.05
CA CYS A 28 -12.80 2.08 -5.94
C CYS A 28 -11.30 2.39 -5.87
N GLU A 29 -10.94 3.67 -5.68
CA GLU A 29 -9.53 4.08 -5.57
C GLU A 29 -8.87 3.56 -4.29
N ARG A 30 -9.65 3.10 -3.30
CA ARG A 30 -9.15 2.47 -2.06
C ARG A 30 -8.97 0.96 -2.18
N ASP A 31 -9.28 0.35 -3.32
CA ASP A 31 -9.11 -1.08 -3.50
C ASP A 31 -7.61 -1.44 -3.58
N GLU A 32 -7.09 -2.08 -2.54
CA GLU A 32 -5.68 -2.49 -2.44
C GLU A 32 -5.24 -3.38 -3.62
N MET A 33 -6.14 -4.23 -4.14
CA MET A 33 -5.85 -5.09 -5.29
C MET A 33 -5.76 -4.30 -6.60
N TYR A 34 -6.52 -3.21 -6.72
CA TYR A 34 -6.39 -2.28 -7.83
C TYR A 34 -5.14 -1.42 -7.69
N GLN A 35 -4.82 -0.92 -6.49
CA GLN A 35 -3.59 -0.17 -6.23
C GLN A 35 -2.34 -1.01 -6.53
N PHE A 36 -2.35 -2.30 -6.17
CA PHE A 36 -1.29 -3.22 -6.57
C PHE A 36 -1.17 -3.34 -8.09
N ALA A 37 -2.29 -3.46 -8.81
CA ALA A 37 -2.29 -3.49 -10.27
C ALA A 37 -1.80 -2.16 -10.89
N LEU A 38 -2.14 -1.03 -10.28
CA LEU A 38 -1.72 0.31 -10.71
C LEU A 38 -0.22 0.53 -10.52
N ASN A 39 0.33 0.11 -9.38
CA ASN A 39 1.76 0.16 -9.11
C ASN A 39 2.53 -0.72 -10.10
N LYS A 40 2.03 -1.93 -10.40
CA LYS A 40 2.62 -2.82 -11.41
C LYS A 40 2.51 -2.30 -12.84
N ALA A 41 1.58 -1.38 -13.09
CA ALA A 41 1.41 -0.71 -14.38
C ALA A 41 2.04 0.69 -14.39
N GLU A 42 2.89 1.03 -13.41
CA GLU A 42 3.57 2.33 -13.30
C GLU A 42 2.62 3.54 -13.37
N GLY A 43 1.42 3.39 -12.79
CA GLY A 43 0.39 4.43 -12.81
C GLY A 43 -0.50 4.44 -14.06
N ASN A 44 -0.30 3.52 -15.01
CA ASN A 44 -1.18 3.37 -16.18
C ASN A 44 -2.53 2.76 -15.79
N ALA A 45 -3.50 3.62 -15.49
CA ALA A 45 -4.83 3.22 -15.03
C ALA A 45 -5.59 2.28 -15.99
N PRO A 46 -5.60 2.48 -17.33
CA PRO A 46 -6.17 1.50 -18.24
C PRO A 46 -5.56 0.11 -18.11
N GLN A 47 -4.23 -0.01 -18.12
CA GLN A 47 -3.55 -1.32 -17.98
C GLN A 47 -3.82 -1.96 -16.62
N ALA A 48 -3.83 -1.16 -15.55
CA ALA A 48 -4.20 -1.62 -14.22
C ALA A 48 -5.63 -2.20 -14.18
N ALA A 49 -6.58 -1.53 -14.83
CA ALA A 49 -7.97 -1.97 -14.92
C ALA A 49 -8.10 -3.29 -15.70
N LEU A 50 -7.39 -3.43 -16.82
CA LEU A 50 -7.37 -4.67 -17.62
C LEU A 50 -6.86 -5.85 -16.78
N ARG A 51 -5.75 -5.66 -16.06
CA ARG A 51 -5.20 -6.68 -15.15
C ARG A 51 -6.20 -7.02 -14.04
N TYR A 52 -6.83 -6.00 -13.45
CA TYR A 52 -7.80 -6.16 -12.38
C TYR A 52 -9.03 -6.97 -12.84
N TYR A 53 -9.64 -6.64 -13.98
CA TYR A 53 -10.78 -7.37 -14.53
C TYR A 53 -10.42 -8.79 -14.96
N THR A 54 -9.28 -8.98 -15.63
CA THR A 54 -8.84 -10.30 -16.07
C THR A 54 -8.61 -11.23 -14.87
N ASN A 55 -8.05 -10.72 -13.77
CA ASN A 55 -7.92 -11.49 -12.54
C ASN A 55 -9.27 -11.83 -11.90
N GLY A 56 -10.23 -10.89 -11.88
CA GLY A 56 -11.59 -11.17 -11.42
C GLY A 56 -12.27 -12.26 -12.24
N ARG A 57 -12.10 -12.23 -13.57
CA ARG A 57 -12.64 -13.27 -14.47
C ARG A 57 -12.05 -14.65 -14.15
N ARG A 58 -10.75 -14.77 -13.87
CA ARG A 58 -10.11 -16.05 -13.51
C ARG A 58 -10.70 -16.66 -12.23
N ILE A 59 -10.92 -15.83 -11.20
CA ILE A 59 -11.54 -16.28 -9.95
C ILE A 59 -12.97 -16.76 -10.26
N PHE A 60 -13.70 -15.98 -11.06
CA PHE A 60 -15.06 -16.32 -11.45
C PHE A 60 -15.15 -17.63 -12.26
N ASP A 61 -14.33 -17.82 -13.29
CA ASP A 61 -14.35 -19.04 -14.10
C ASP A 61 -13.94 -20.29 -13.29
N CYS A 62 -13.11 -20.14 -12.27
CA CYS A 62 -12.80 -21.20 -11.33
C CYS A 62 -14.04 -21.61 -10.52
N VAL A 63 -14.73 -20.63 -9.93
CA VAL A 63 -15.98 -20.86 -9.17
C VAL A 63 -17.09 -21.39 -10.06
N ARG A 64 -17.20 -20.90 -11.29
CA ARG A 64 -18.17 -21.35 -12.29
C ARG A 64 -18.04 -22.84 -12.61
N GLN A 65 -16.80 -23.34 -12.73
CA GLN A 65 -16.52 -24.76 -12.95
C GLN A 65 -16.92 -25.66 -11.76
N ILE A 66 -17.14 -25.09 -10.57
CA ILE A 66 -17.65 -25.80 -9.40
C ILE A 66 -19.18 -25.68 -9.32
N VAL A 67 -19.68 -24.46 -9.48
CA VAL A 67 -21.10 -24.11 -9.32
C VAL A 67 -21.97 -24.69 -10.42
N GLU A 68 -21.56 -24.57 -11.69
CA GLU A 68 -22.35 -25.09 -12.83
C GLU A 68 -22.66 -26.59 -12.70
N PRO A 69 -21.67 -27.49 -12.54
CA PRO A 69 -21.96 -28.90 -12.42
C PRO A 69 -22.69 -29.24 -11.12
N TYR A 70 -22.39 -28.58 -10.00
CA TYR A 70 -23.00 -28.93 -8.71
C TYR A 70 -24.47 -28.50 -8.60
N PHE A 71 -24.81 -27.27 -9.03
CA PHE A 71 -26.15 -26.70 -8.91
C PHE A 71 -27.01 -26.86 -10.18
N ASP A 72 -26.46 -27.38 -11.28
CA ASP A 72 -27.05 -27.33 -12.63
C ASP A 72 -27.23 -25.89 -13.15
N GLY A 73 -26.26 -25.02 -12.82
CA GLY A 73 -26.20 -23.62 -13.21
C GLY A 73 -26.57 -22.62 -12.10
N PHE A 74 -26.11 -21.38 -12.26
CA PHE A 74 -26.28 -20.29 -11.27
C PHE A 74 -27.74 -19.92 -11.02
N GLN A 75 -28.63 -20.12 -11.99
CA GLN A 75 -30.06 -19.82 -11.85
C GLN A 75 -30.75 -20.61 -10.73
N ASN A 76 -30.16 -21.73 -10.29
CA ASN A 76 -30.65 -22.56 -9.19
C ASN A 76 -30.12 -22.12 -7.80
N ILE A 77 -29.31 -21.06 -7.73
CA ILE A 77 -28.85 -20.46 -6.49
C ILE A 77 -29.84 -19.35 -6.10
N SER A 78 -30.34 -19.40 -4.87
CA SER A 78 -31.22 -18.40 -4.29
C SER A 78 -30.47 -17.40 -3.41
N ALA A 79 -29.34 -17.81 -2.83
CA ALA A 79 -28.46 -16.94 -2.07
C ALA A 79 -26.98 -17.33 -2.20
N PHE A 80 -26.19 -16.40 -2.75
CA PHE A 80 -24.74 -16.49 -2.85
C PHE A 80 -24.08 -15.46 -1.91
N LEU A 81 -23.15 -15.89 -1.06
CA LEU A 81 -22.31 -15.00 -0.25
C LEU A 81 -20.88 -14.96 -0.80
N ASP A 82 -20.43 -13.78 -1.21
CA ASP A 82 -19.00 -13.49 -1.40
C ASP A 82 -18.44 -12.92 -0.09
N PHE A 83 -17.69 -13.73 0.64
CA PHE A 83 -17.13 -13.43 1.96
C PHE A 83 -15.65 -13.07 1.84
N ALA A 84 -15.22 -12.01 2.56
CA ALA A 84 -13.95 -11.33 2.35
C ALA A 84 -13.79 -10.87 0.88
N CYS A 85 -14.87 -10.29 0.35
CA CYS A 85 -15.05 -9.96 -1.06
C CYS A 85 -14.21 -8.79 -1.60
N GLY A 86 -13.54 -8.04 -0.72
CA GLY A 86 -12.88 -6.78 -1.04
C GLY A 86 -13.85 -5.78 -1.67
N TYR A 87 -13.41 -5.06 -2.70
CA TYR A 87 -14.26 -4.12 -3.46
C TYR A 87 -14.89 -4.77 -4.71
N GLY A 88 -15.08 -6.09 -4.67
CA GLY A 88 -15.93 -6.80 -5.63
C GLY A 88 -15.26 -7.13 -6.97
N ARG A 89 -13.97 -7.48 -6.95
CA ARG A 89 -13.25 -7.98 -8.13
C ARG A 89 -13.91 -9.22 -8.73
N PHE A 90 -14.40 -10.13 -7.89
CA PHE A 90 -15.18 -11.31 -8.27
C PHE A 90 -16.67 -10.98 -8.49
N THR A 91 -17.31 -10.28 -7.54
CA THR A 91 -18.76 -9.96 -7.56
C THR A 91 -19.26 -9.39 -8.88
N ARG A 92 -18.48 -8.53 -9.54
CA ARG A 92 -18.85 -7.91 -10.83
C ARG A 92 -19.07 -8.91 -11.96
N PHE A 93 -18.42 -10.07 -11.91
CA PHE A 93 -18.63 -11.17 -12.85
C PHE A 93 -19.78 -12.07 -12.41
N LEU A 94 -19.96 -12.29 -11.10
CA LEU A 94 -21.12 -13.01 -10.58
C LEU A 94 -22.46 -12.36 -11.00
N LEU A 95 -22.50 -11.03 -11.07
CA LEU A 95 -23.65 -10.26 -11.57
C LEU A 95 -24.04 -10.55 -13.03
N GLN A 96 -23.17 -11.20 -13.81
CA GLN A 96 -23.50 -11.63 -15.16
C GLN A 96 -24.38 -12.89 -15.18
N GLU A 97 -24.34 -13.70 -14.10
CA GLU A 97 -25.05 -14.97 -14.01
C GLU A 97 -26.17 -14.98 -12.97
N LEU A 98 -26.10 -14.09 -11.96
CA LEU A 98 -27.04 -14.05 -10.85
C LEU A 98 -27.62 -12.65 -10.65
N GLU A 99 -28.91 -12.60 -10.34
CA GLU A 99 -29.62 -11.37 -9.98
C GLU A 99 -29.01 -10.75 -8.72
N LYS A 100 -28.81 -9.43 -8.72
CA LYS A 100 -28.16 -8.69 -7.63
C LYS A 100 -28.84 -8.87 -6.26
N GLU A 101 -30.15 -9.13 -6.24
CA GLU A 101 -30.93 -9.40 -5.03
C GLU A 101 -30.57 -10.75 -4.38
N LYS A 102 -29.94 -11.65 -5.12
CA LYS A 102 -29.48 -12.97 -4.67
C LYS A 102 -27.99 -13.00 -4.30
N ILE A 103 -27.30 -11.87 -4.37
CA ILE A 103 -25.87 -11.75 -4.07
C ILE A 103 -25.70 -10.96 -2.78
N TRP A 104 -25.02 -11.57 -1.81
CA TRP A 104 -24.56 -10.94 -0.59
C TRP A 104 -23.05 -10.76 -0.65
N VAL A 105 -22.57 -9.60 -0.23
CA VAL A 105 -21.15 -9.28 -0.10
C VAL A 105 -20.83 -8.97 1.34
N SER A 106 -19.70 -9.48 1.81
CA SER A 106 -19.27 -9.29 3.18
C SER A 106 -17.78 -9.05 3.26
N ASP A 107 -17.39 -8.01 3.98
CA ASP A 107 -16.00 -7.65 4.18
C ASP A 107 -15.78 -6.94 5.52
N ILE A 108 -14.55 -6.98 6.03
CA ILE A 108 -14.15 -6.25 7.25
C ILE A 108 -14.06 -4.75 6.98
N TYR A 109 -13.81 -4.34 5.72
CA TYR A 109 -13.81 -2.94 5.31
C TYR A 109 -15.24 -2.44 5.02
N PRO A 110 -15.82 -1.57 5.86
CA PRO A 110 -17.18 -1.08 5.65
C PRO A 110 -17.32 -0.31 4.33
N GLU A 111 -16.28 0.39 3.89
CA GLU A 111 -16.26 1.10 2.62
C GLU A 111 -16.33 0.18 1.41
N ALA A 112 -15.76 -1.04 1.51
CA ALA A 112 -15.77 -2.00 0.42
C ALA A 112 -17.16 -2.60 0.23
N VAL A 113 -17.83 -2.96 1.34
CA VAL A 113 -19.24 -3.38 1.33
C VAL A 113 -20.12 -2.25 0.81
N LYS A 114 -19.96 -1.03 1.34
CA LYS A 114 -20.74 0.14 0.93
C LYS A 114 -20.59 0.41 -0.57
N PHE A 115 -19.37 0.44 -1.08
CA PHE A 115 -19.09 0.63 -2.50
C PHE A 115 -19.83 -0.38 -3.37
N GLN A 116 -19.78 -1.67 -3.03
CA GLN A 116 -20.49 -2.69 -3.80
C GLN A 116 -22.02 -2.56 -3.68
N THR A 117 -22.57 -2.24 -2.52
CA THR A 117 -24.02 -2.02 -2.38
C THR A 117 -24.51 -0.83 -3.21
N GLU A 118 -23.73 0.26 -3.28
CA GLU A 118 -24.10 1.47 -4.02
C GLU A 118 -23.90 1.30 -5.53
N GLU A 119 -22.75 0.77 -5.96
CA GLU A 119 -22.40 0.64 -7.38
C GLU A 119 -23.05 -0.58 -8.04
N PHE A 120 -23.13 -1.71 -7.32
CA PHE A 120 -23.59 -2.99 -7.88
C PHE A 120 -25.05 -3.28 -7.53
N GLY A 121 -25.58 -2.67 -6.46
CA GLY A 121 -26.94 -2.90 -5.98
C GLY A 121 -27.15 -4.27 -5.32
N VAL A 122 -26.06 -4.90 -4.88
CA VAL A 122 -26.06 -6.19 -4.15
C VAL A 122 -26.41 -5.96 -2.67
N GLN A 123 -26.67 -7.05 -1.94
CA GLN A 123 -26.93 -7.01 -0.50
C GLN A 123 -25.61 -6.96 0.28
N GLY A 124 -25.52 -6.15 1.34
CA GLY A 124 -24.29 -5.98 2.12
C GLY A 124 -24.40 -6.48 3.56
N VAL A 125 -23.37 -7.15 4.04
CA VAL A 125 -23.19 -7.54 5.46
C VAL A 125 -21.81 -7.07 5.92
N TYR A 126 -21.75 -6.23 6.95
CA TYR A 126 -20.45 -5.81 7.50
C TYR A 126 -19.87 -6.95 8.35
N SER A 127 -18.65 -7.38 8.01
CA SER A 127 -17.95 -8.40 8.77
C SER A 127 -17.37 -7.85 10.07
N THR A 128 -16.86 -8.75 10.89
CA THR A 128 -16.23 -8.47 12.20
C THR A 128 -14.89 -9.20 12.27
N SER A 129 -14.03 -8.87 13.22
CA SER A 129 -12.82 -9.67 13.48
C SER A 129 -13.13 -10.96 14.26
N GLN A 130 -14.26 -10.96 14.97
CA GLN A 130 -14.70 -12.02 15.85
C GLN A 130 -15.94 -12.75 15.26
N PRO A 131 -15.86 -14.04 14.91
CA PRO A 131 -16.94 -14.76 14.23
C PRO A 131 -18.26 -14.80 15.00
N GLN A 132 -18.23 -14.77 16.33
CA GLN A 132 -19.42 -14.74 17.18
C GLN A 132 -20.28 -13.50 16.94
N ASP A 133 -19.67 -12.38 16.57
CA ASP A 133 -20.33 -11.09 16.38
C ASP A 133 -20.84 -10.87 14.94
N TYR A 134 -20.61 -11.83 14.04
CA TYR A 134 -21.01 -11.71 12.65
C TYR A 134 -22.54 -11.56 12.50
N PRO A 135 -23.05 -10.47 11.88
CA PRO A 135 -24.39 -9.95 12.15
C PRO A 135 -25.48 -10.50 11.21
N THR A 136 -25.44 -11.79 10.87
CA THR A 136 -26.49 -12.43 10.05
C THR A 136 -26.92 -13.78 10.59
N LEU A 137 -28.18 -14.12 10.34
CA LEU A 137 -28.77 -15.44 10.60
C LEU A 137 -29.25 -16.11 9.30
N ARG A 138 -28.91 -15.53 8.15
CA ARG A 138 -29.29 -16.05 6.84
C ARG A 138 -28.49 -17.32 6.52
N GLN A 139 -29.15 -18.26 5.87
CA GLN A 139 -28.51 -19.42 5.24
C GLN A 139 -28.27 -19.14 3.75
N PHE A 140 -27.22 -19.74 3.20
CA PHE A 140 -26.77 -19.56 1.83
C PHE A 140 -26.65 -20.90 1.12
N ASP A 141 -27.02 -20.93 -0.16
CA ASP A 141 -26.78 -22.09 -1.02
C ASP A 141 -25.29 -22.19 -1.36
N CYS A 142 -24.62 -21.06 -1.55
CA CYS A 142 -23.20 -21.02 -1.90
C CYS A 142 -22.49 -19.90 -1.16
N ILE A 143 -21.35 -20.21 -0.54
CA ILE A 143 -20.46 -19.24 0.09
C ILE A 143 -19.09 -19.37 -0.57
N LEU A 144 -18.52 -18.25 -1.01
CA LEU A 144 -17.13 -18.15 -1.45
C LEU A 144 -16.34 -17.37 -0.41
N ALA A 145 -15.22 -17.93 0.06
CA ALA A 145 -14.21 -17.24 0.86
C ALA A 145 -12.87 -17.30 0.11
N SER A 146 -12.72 -16.45 -0.90
CA SER A 146 -11.52 -16.39 -1.75
C SER A 146 -10.42 -15.62 -1.03
N SER A 147 -9.27 -16.27 -0.82
CA SER A 147 -8.09 -15.69 -0.17
C SER A 147 -8.38 -15.09 1.21
N PHE A 148 -9.20 -15.78 2.00
CA PHE A 148 -9.44 -15.43 3.41
C PHE A 148 -8.68 -16.39 4.34
N PHE A 149 -8.96 -17.69 4.24
CA PHE A 149 -8.28 -18.72 5.04
C PHE A 149 -6.79 -18.87 4.73
N SER A 150 -6.33 -18.30 3.61
CA SER A 150 -4.91 -18.18 3.29
C SER A 150 -4.18 -17.07 4.05
N HIS A 151 -4.87 -16.26 4.86
CA HIS A 151 -4.27 -15.09 5.54
C HIS A 151 -4.63 -14.96 7.03
N ILE A 152 -5.50 -15.78 7.60
CA ILE A 152 -5.90 -15.64 9.01
C ILE A 152 -5.10 -16.55 9.96
N PRO A 153 -4.82 -16.11 11.20
CA PRO A 153 -4.07 -16.90 12.18
C PRO A 153 -4.86 -18.12 12.67
N GLU A 154 -4.14 -19.11 13.21
CA GLU A 154 -4.72 -20.37 13.71
C GLU A 154 -5.85 -20.15 14.72
N ALA A 155 -5.68 -19.16 15.59
CA ALA A 155 -6.62 -18.84 16.67
C ALA A 155 -8.04 -18.50 16.15
N THR A 156 -8.15 -17.89 14.97
CA THR A 156 -9.43 -17.49 14.36
C THR A 156 -9.85 -18.40 13.21
N PHE A 157 -8.97 -19.26 12.72
CA PHE A 157 -9.22 -20.16 11.59
C PHE A 157 -10.42 -21.10 11.84
N LYS A 158 -10.35 -21.93 12.90
CA LYS A 158 -11.45 -22.85 13.25
C LYS A 158 -12.77 -22.11 13.53
N PRO A 159 -12.80 -21.07 14.38
CA PRO A 159 -14.01 -20.30 14.65
C PRO A 159 -14.68 -19.72 13.39
N TRP A 160 -13.90 -19.21 12.42
CA TRP A 160 -14.45 -18.71 11.15
C TRP A 160 -14.97 -19.83 10.25
N LEU A 161 -14.23 -20.94 10.13
CA LEU A 161 -14.65 -22.07 9.31
C LEU A 161 -15.97 -22.66 9.83
N GLU A 162 -16.07 -22.86 11.14
CA GLU A 162 -17.31 -23.32 11.80
C GLU A 162 -18.46 -22.34 11.58
N LYS A 163 -18.21 -21.03 11.69
CA LYS A 163 -19.24 -20.00 11.48
C LYS A 163 -19.78 -20.01 10.05
N LEU A 164 -18.90 -20.03 9.04
CA LEU A 164 -19.32 -20.04 7.63
C LEU A 164 -20.04 -21.35 7.26
N LEU A 165 -19.56 -22.50 7.75
CA LEU A 165 -20.23 -23.78 7.56
C LEU A 165 -21.62 -23.80 8.23
N GLY A 166 -21.80 -23.10 9.36
CA GLY A 166 -23.09 -22.94 10.04
C GLY A 166 -24.11 -22.09 9.28
N PHE A 167 -23.69 -21.38 8.24
CA PHE A 167 -24.57 -20.61 7.34
C PHE A 167 -24.87 -21.33 6.02
N LEU A 168 -24.44 -22.58 5.85
CA LEU A 168 -24.81 -23.37 4.69
C LEU A 168 -26.16 -24.05 4.87
N ASP A 169 -27.00 -23.94 3.84
CA ASP A 169 -28.13 -24.85 3.68
C ASP A 169 -27.66 -26.32 3.61
N ALA A 170 -28.56 -27.27 3.85
CA ALA A 170 -28.20 -28.70 3.94
C ALA A 170 -27.44 -29.22 2.72
N GLN A 171 -27.79 -28.75 1.52
CA GLN A 171 -27.13 -29.07 0.25
C GLN A 171 -26.21 -27.95 -0.25
N GLY A 172 -26.00 -26.91 0.56
CA GLY A 172 -25.18 -25.75 0.23
C GLY A 172 -23.69 -26.10 0.18
N LEU A 173 -22.91 -25.18 -0.37
CA LEU A 173 -21.51 -25.39 -0.70
C LEU A 173 -20.65 -24.21 -0.24
N LEU A 174 -19.62 -24.48 0.56
CA LEU A 174 -18.57 -23.52 0.91
C LEU A 174 -17.35 -23.80 0.03
N ILE A 175 -16.94 -22.78 -0.74
CA ILE A 175 -15.70 -22.76 -1.52
C ILE A 175 -14.73 -21.84 -0.79
N PHE A 176 -13.58 -22.35 -0.38
CA PHE A 176 -12.54 -21.49 0.19
C PHE A 176 -11.15 -21.90 -0.25
N SER A 177 -10.22 -20.94 -0.19
CA SER A 177 -8.83 -21.16 -0.61
C SER A 177 -7.85 -21.09 0.55
N VAL A 178 -6.75 -21.84 0.43
CA VAL A 178 -5.63 -21.90 1.38
C VAL A 178 -4.30 -22.04 0.64
N HIS A 179 -3.18 -21.65 1.27
CA HIS A 179 -1.87 -22.08 0.80
C HIS A 179 -1.54 -23.47 1.36
N ASP A 180 -0.98 -24.34 0.51
CA ASP A 180 -0.51 -25.65 0.93
C ASP A 180 0.75 -25.55 1.80
N ILE A 181 0.81 -26.31 2.90
CA ILE A 181 1.95 -26.34 3.83
C ILE A 181 3.31 -26.58 3.19
N ARG A 182 3.38 -27.28 2.04
CA ARG A 182 4.61 -27.54 1.29
C ARG A 182 5.21 -26.27 0.67
N LEU A 183 4.43 -25.20 0.56
CA LEU A 183 4.89 -23.90 0.09
C LEU A 183 5.46 -23.03 1.23
N ALA A 184 5.32 -23.46 2.48
CA ALA A 184 5.71 -22.65 3.63
C ALA A 184 7.24 -22.63 3.83
N PRO A 185 7.83 -21.46 4.18
CA PRO A 185 9.26 -21.37 4.47
C PRO A 185 9.57 -22.12 5.78
N ASN A 186 10.54 -23.04 5.73
CA ASN A 186 10.93 -23.91 6.85
C ASN A 186 9.77 -24.75 7.41
N SER A 187 8.96 -25.37 6.54
CA SER A 187 7.76 -26.13 6.89
C SER A 187 7.97 -27.09 8.09
N GLN A 188 7.36 -26.77 9.23
CA GLN A 188 7.27 -27.66 10.39
C GLN A 188 5.82 -27.75 10.85
N GLY A 189 5.26 -28.96 10.91
CA GLY A 189 3.88 -29.21 11.35
C GLY A 189 2.84 -29.15 10.23
N GLU A 190 1.58 -29.02 10.62
CA GLU A 190 0.42 -29.07 9.70
C GLU A 190 -0.27 -27.71 9.48
N PHE A 191 0.13 -26.69 10.24
CA PHE A 191 -0.36 -25.32 10.17
C PHE A 191 0.81 -24.36 10.43
N GLN A 192 0.94 -23.31 9.61
CA GLN A 192 1.95 -22.26 9.80
C GLN A 192 1.35 -20.90 9.43
N PHE A 193 1.48 -19.94 10.35
CA PHE A 193 1.10 -18.55 10.14
C PHE A 193 2.33 -17.65 10.22
N ILE A 194 2.47 -16.75 9.26
CA ILE A 194 3.53 -15.74 9.21
C ILE A 194 2.84 -14.37 9.25
N PRO A 195 3.13 -13.50 10.24
CA PRO A 195 2.47 -12.20 10.38
C PRO A 195 3.03 -11.15 9.40
N GLU A 196 3.16 -11.54 8.14
CA GLU A 196 3.56 -10.70 7.01
C GLU A 196 2.45 -10.78 5.95
N SER A 197 2.00 -9.62 5.48
CA SER A 197 0.98 -9.51 4.43
C SER A 197 1.30 -8.38 3.47
N GLU A 198 0.78 -8.53 2.25
CA GLU A 198 0.66 -7.49 1.24
C GLU A 198 -0.35 -6.38 1.60
N SER A 199 -1.26 -6.63 2.55
CA SER A 199 -2.21 -5.60 3.02
C SER A 199 -1.46 -4.52 3.79
N GLN A 200 -1.77 -3.26 3.48
CA GLN A 200 -1.16 -2.10 4.13
C GLN A 200 -2.01 -1.57 5.30
N SER A 201 -3.23 -2.09 5.46
CA SER A 201 -4.23 -1.56 6.38
C SER A 201 -4.54 -2.48 7.57
N LEU A 202 -4.37 -3.80 7.42
CA LEU A 202 -4.57 -4.76 8.51
C LEU A 202 -3.27 -5.05 9.24
N ALA A 203 -3.36 -5.24 10.55
CA ALA A 203 -2.22 -5.66 11.36
C ALA A 203 -1.78 -7.07 10.94
N GLY A 204 -0.47 -7.29 10.77
CA GLY A 204 0.07 -8.57 10.33
C GLY A 204 -0.30 -9.74 11.24
N GLU A 205 -0.57 -9.47 12.51
CA GLU A 205 -1.03 -10.46 13.49
C GLU A 205 -2.48 -10.92 13.28
N GLU A 206 -3.31 -10.08 12.63
CA GLU A 206 -4.71 -10.39 12.31
C GLU A 206 -4.88 -10.89 10.87
N TYR A 207 -4.02 -10.43 9.96
CA TYR A 207 -4.03 -10.78 8.55
C TYR A 207 -2.59 -10.87 8.02
N GLY A 208 -2.10 -12.11 7.90
CA GLY A 208 -0.74 -12.46 7.49
C GLY A 208 -0.75 -13.44 6.32
N THR A 209 0.14 -14.43 6.34
CA THR A 209 0.16 -15.53 5.36
C THR A 209 0.04 -16.87 6.07
N THR A 210 -0.97 -17.65 5.69
CA THR A 210 -1.35 -18.92 6.33
C THR A 210 -1.17 -20.09 5.38
N TYR A 211 -0.45 -21.10 5.85
CA TYR A 211 -0.23 -22.37 5.15
C TYR A 211 -0.81 -23.52 5.97
N VAL A 212 -1.54 -24.42 5.33
CA VAL A 212 -2.20 -25.55 6.01
C VAL A 212 -2.03 -26.85 5.21
N SER A 213 -1.96 -27.97 5.92
CA SER A 213 -1.98 -29.29 5.32
C SER A 213 -3.42 -29.79 5.10
N GLU A 214 -3.60 -30.74 4.19
CA GLU A 214 -4.89 -31.41 4.03
C GLU A 214 -5.29 -32.24 5.25
N ALA A 215 -4.32 -32.86 5.94
CA ALA A 215 -4.58 -33.64 7.15
C ALA A 215 -5.19 -32.77 8.27
N TYR A 216 -4.66 -31.55 8.46
CA TYR A 216 -5.20 -30.58 9.40
C TYR A 216 -6.65 -30.22 9.06
N LEU A 217 -6.93 -29.89 7.80
CA LEU A 217 -8.29 -29.53 7.36
C LEU A 217 -9.27 -30.71 7.48
N GLN A 218 -8.83 -31.93 7.15
CA GLN A 218 -9.62 -33.14 7.32
C GLN A 218 -9.99 -33.36 8.79
N GLN A 219 -9.03 -33.26 9.70
CA GLN A 219 -9.27 -33.39 11.14
C GLN A 219 -10.21 -32.27 11.64
N LEU A 220 -9.95 -31.04 11.22
CA LEU A 220 -10.73 -29.87 11.63
C LEU A 220 -12.20 -29.97 11.21
N LEU A 221 -12.47 -30.38 9.96
CA LEU A 221 -13.84 -30.59 9.47
C LEU A 221 -14.56 -31.70 10.24
N ALA A 222 -13.86 -32.81 10.53
CA ALA A 222 -14.41 -33.91 11.32
C ALA A 222 -14.73 -33.51 12.77
N GLU A 223 -13.92 -32.62 13.37
CA GLU A 223 -14.18 -32.05 14.69
C GLU A 223 -15.38 -31.10 14.72
N ILE A 224 -15.55 -30.29 13.66
CA ILE A 224 -16.69 -29.35 13.55
C ILE A 224 -17.99 -30.12 13.37
N ASN A 225 -18.06 -30.99 12.35
CA ASN A 225 -19.17 -31.90 12.15
C ASN A 225 -18.75 -33.05 11.20
N PRO A 226 -18.79 -34.32 11.64
CA PRO A 226 -18.37 -35.46 10.83
C PRO A 226 -19.26 -35.72 9.60
N GLU A 227 -20.42 -35.07 9.48
CA GLU A 227 -21.26 -35.12 8.28
C GLU A 227 -20.69 -34.30 7.11
N PHE A 228 -19.76 -33.36 7.36
CA PHE A 228 -19.15 -32.59 6.28
C PHE A 228 -18.27 -33.48 5.39
N THR A 229 -18.46 -33.33 4.10
CA THR A 229 -17.64 -33.93 3.06
C THR A 229 -16.96 -32.83 2.28
N TYR A 230 -15.74 -33.09 1.79
CA TYR A 230 -14.99 -32.11 1.02
C TYR A 230 -14.30 -32.73 -0.20
N GLN A 231 -14.03 -31.88 -1.19
CA GLN A 231 -13.10 -32.14 -2.27
C GLN A 231 -12.02 -31.08 -2.26
N ARG A 232 -10.76 -31.53 -2.25
CA ARG A 232 -9.59 -30.67 -2.45
C ARG A 232 -9.26 -30.59 -3.94
N ILE A 233 -9.02 -29.38 -4.41
CA ILE A 233 -8.58 -29.08 -5.78
C ILE A 233 -7.24 -28.37 -5.66
N SER A 234 -6.15 -29.11 -5.89
CA SER A 234 -4.81 -28.56 -5.74
C SER A 234 -4.56 -27.45 -6.76
N GLN A 235 -3.98 -26.33 -6.31
CA GLN A 235 -3.72 -25.13 -7.11
C GLN A 235 -4.97 -24.56 -7.82
N GLY A 236 -6.17 -24.90 -7.37
CA GLY A 236 -7.43 -24.58 -8.02
C GLY A 236 -7.67 -23.08 -8.21
N LEU A 237 -7.25 -22.25 -7.24
CA LEU A 237 -7.41 -20.80 -7.35
C LEU A 237 -6.14 -20.17 -7.94
N CYS A 238 -6.25 -19.74 -9.19
CA CYS A 238 -5.21 -18.97 -9.89
C CYS A 238 -3.80 -19.59 -9.91
N TYR A 239 -3.65 -20.91 -9.73
CA TYR A 239 -2.38 -21.67 -9.60
C TYR A 239 -1.57 -21.48 -8.32
N HIS A 240 -2.08 -20.71 -7.37
CA HIS A 240 -1.30 -20.32 -6.18
C HIS A 240 -1.88 -20.86 -4.88
N GLN A 241 -3.18 -21.16 -4.86
CA GLN A 241 -3.88 -21.63 -3.68
C GLN A 241 -4.70 -22.87 -4.02
N ASP A 242 -4.75 -23.79 -3.08
CA ASP A 242 -5.66 -24.92 -3.13
C ASP A 242 -7.08 -24.45 -2.84
N LEU A 243 -8.06 -25.07 -3.49
CA LEU A 243 -9.47 -24.87 -3.18
C LEU A 243 -10.04 -26.07 -2.46
N TYR A 244 -10.83 -25.78 -1.42
CA TYR A 244 -11.63 -26.75 -0.72
C TYR A 244 -13.10 -26.45 -0.99
N VAL A 245 -13.80 -27.48 -1.47
CA VAL A 245 -15.23 -27.47 -1.72
C VAL A 245 -15.87 -28.34 -0.65
N VAL A 246 -16.63 -27.73 0.27
CA VAL A 246 -17.20 -28.41 1.45
C VAL A 246 -18.72 -28.34 1.42
N THR A 247 -19.37 -29.47 1.71
CA THR A 247 -20.83 -29.56 1.84
C THR A 247 -21.23 -30.57 2.90
N LYS A 248 -22.40 -30.37 3.50
CA LYS A 248 -22.98 -31.29 4.48
C LYS A 248 -23.67 -32.48 3.81
N GLN A 249 -24.47 -32.23 2.78
CA GLN A 249 -25.19 -33.26 2.03
C GLN A 249 -24.99 -33.02 0.54
N PRO A 250 -24.01 -33.70 -0.10
CA PRO A 250 -23.67 -33.43 -1.48
C PRO A 250 -24.87 -33.70 -2.40
N ARG A 251 -25.31 -32.66 -3.12
CA ARG A 251 -26.33 -32.79 -4.18
C ARG A 251 -25.84 -33.69 -5.31
N LYS A 252 -24.53 -33.65 -5.58
CA LYS A 252 -23.80 -34.49 -6.53
C LYS A 252 -22.44 -34.91 -5.96
N PRO A 253 -21.84 -36.02 -6.42
CA PRO A 253 -20.53 -36.46 -5.95
C PRO A 253 -19.47 -35.36 -6.15
N LEU A 254 -18.80 -34.92 -5.08
CA LEU A 254 -17.81 -33.84 -5.17
C LEU A 254 -16.54 -34.24 -5.93
N ASN A 255 -16.23 -35.55 -6.00
CA ASN A 255 -15.08 -36.08 -6.73
C ASN A 255 -15.21 -35.96 -8.26
N GLU A 256 -16.40 -35.66 -8.77
CA GLU A 256 -16.63 -35.36 -10.19
C GLU A 256 -16.34 -33.89 -10.54
N ILE A 257 -16.14 -33.03 -9.54
CA ILE A 257 -15.81 -31.62 -9.75
C ILE A 257 -14.32 -31.51 -10.08
N ALA A 258 -14.04 -31.06 -11.30
CA ALA A 258 -12.70 -30.73 -11.76
C ALA A 258 -12.65 -29.25 -12.17
N VAL A 259 -11.62 -28.54 -11.71
CA VAL A 259 -11.32 -27.19 -12.18
C VAL A 259 -10.16 -27.29 -13.15
N TYR A 260 -10.39 -26.83 -14.36
CA TYR A 260 -9.37 -26.59 -15.36
C TYR A 260 -9.01 -25.12 -15.37
N HIS A 261 -7.85 -24.84 -15.93
CA HIS A 261 -7.26 -23.54 -15.85
C HIS A 261 -7.10 -22.88 -17.23
N HIS A 262 -7.12 -21.56 -17.24
CA HIS A 262 -6.83 -20.80 -18.45
C HIS A 262 -5.38 -21.00 -18.89
N PRO A 263 -5.09 -20.99 -20.20
CA PRO A 263 -3.71 -20.91 -20.66
C PRO A 263 -3.03 -19.64 -20.15
N ALA A 264 -1.69 -19.62 -20.11
CA ALA A 264 -0.90 -18.41 -19.88
C ALA A 264 -0.17 -18.01 -21.17
N GLY A 265 0.34 -16.79 -21.19
CA GLY A 265 1.12 -16.29 -22.31
C GLY A 265 1.19 -14.78 -22.34
N THR A 266 1.99 -14.29 -23.27
CA THR A 266 2.31 -12.87 -23.46
C THR A 266 2.44 -12.56 -24.94
N LEU A 267 2.15 -11.32 -25.31
CA LEU A 267 2.73 -10.72 -26.51
C LEU A 267 4.12 -10.20 -26.12
N ASN A 268 5.17 -10.70 -26.77
CA ASN A 268 6.54 -10.35 -26.44
C ASN A 268 6.98 -9.09 -27.21
N HIS A 269 6.76 -9.07 -28.53
CA HIS A 269 7.00 -7.88 -29.34
C HIS A 269 6.10 -7.86 -30.59
N CYS A 270 5.97 -6.68 -31.19
CA CYS A 270 5.15 -6.43 -32.36
C CYS A 270 5.94 -5.59 -33.36
N LYS A 271 6.24 -6.19 -34.52
CA LYS A 271 7.07 -5.60 -35.55
C LYS A 271 6.27 -5.05 -36.70
N ARG A 272 6.56 -3.81 -37.09
CA ARG A 272 5.89 -3.15 -38.20
C ARG A 272 6.78 -3.14 -39.44
N THR A 273 6.29 -3.73 -40.53
CA THR A 273 6.93 -3.65 -41.84
C THR A 273 6.15 -2.71 -42.79
N ALA A 274 6.62 -2.59 -44.03
CA ALA A 274 5.89 -1.85 -45.06
C ALA A 274 4.50 -2.45 -45.33
N GLU A 275 4.38 -3.79 -45.28
CA GLU A 275 3.21 -4.54 -45.73
C GLU A 275 2.44 -5.23 -44.60
N THR A 276 3.11 -5.56 -43.49
CA THR A 276 2.56 -6.38 -42.39
C THR A 276 2.85 -5.81 -41.01
N ILE A 277 2.07 -6.27 -40.03
CA ILE A 277 2.32 -6.15 -38.59
C ILE A 277 2.54 -7.57 -38.08
N GLU A 278 3.76 -7.88 -37.67
CA GLU A 278 4.17 -9.19 -37.20
C GLU A 278 4.08 -9.24 -35.67
N LEU A 279 3.24 -10.14 -35.15
CA LEU A 279 3.04 -10.33 -33.72
C LEU A 279 3.78 -11.58 -33.26
N PHE A 280 4.56 -11.46 -32.18
CA PHE A 280 5.31 -12.57 -31.60
C PHE A 280 4.99 -12.68 -30.11
N GLY A 281 4.77 -13.90 -29.65
CA GLY A 281 4.50 -14.14 -28.24
C GLY A 281 4.77 -15.57 -27.82
N GLN A 282 4.54 -15.79 -26.53
CA GLN A 282 4.62 -17.10 -25.91
C GLN A 282 3.28 -17.50 -25.32
N VAL A 283 3.09 -18.80 -25.19
CA VAL A 283 1.89 -19.42 -24.64
C VAL A 283 2.25 -20.71 -23.92
N GLU A 284 1.61 -20.93 -22.78
CA GLU A 284 1.80 -22.10 -21.93
C GLU A 284 0.44 -22.74 -21.59
N GLU A 285 0.43 -24.06 -21.60
CA GLU A 285 -0.70 -24.90 -21.17
C GLU A 285 -0.29 -25.68 -19.92
N PHE A 286 -1.14 -25.63 -18.89
CA PHE A 286 -0.88 -26.31 -17.63
C PHE A 286 -1.83 -27.46 -17.33
N ASN A 287 -2.93 -27.59 -18.08
CA ASN A 287 -3.90 -28.66 -17.85
C ASN A 287 -3.36 -29.98 -18.41
N PRO A 288 -3.37 -31.08 -17.63
CA PRO A 288 -2.99 -32.39 -18.12
C PRO A 288 -3.83 -32.82 -19.33
N ASN A 289 -3.17 -33.36 -20.35
CA ASN A 289 -3.81 -33.79 -21.61
C ASN A 289 -4.60 -32.69 -22.31
N SER A 290 -4.20 -31.42 -22.14
CA SER A 290 -4.68 -30.28 -22.92
C SER A 290 -3.55 -29.73 -23.77
N GLN A 291 -3.91 -29.03 -24.84
CA GLN A 291 -2.99 -28.24 -25.66
C GLN A 291 -3.65 -26.91 -26.04
N ILE A 292 -2.82 -25.95 -26.46
CA ILE A 292 -3.30 -24.72 -27.07
C ILE A 292 -3.77 -25.05 -28.49
N GLU A 293 -5.03 -24.76 -28.78
CA GLU A 293 -5.64 -25.07 -30.08
C GLU A 293 -5.69 -23.86 -31.00
N ASP A 294 -5.71 -22.65 -30.44
CA ASP A 294 -5.94 -21.45 -31.23
C ASP A 294 -5.32 -20.22 -30.55
N ILE A 295 -4.59 -19.43 -31.31
CA ILE A 295 -4.27 -18.05 -30.97
C ILE A 295 -5.11 -17.16 -31.88
N GLN A 296 -6.04 -16.43 -31.27
CA GLN A 296 -7.01 -15.61 -31.97
C GLN A 296 -6.65 -14.13 -31.86
N ILE A 297 -6.61 -13.48 -33.02
CA ILE A 297 -6.39 -12.04 -33.16
C ILE A 297 -7.72 -11.42 -33.52
N TRP A 298 -8.22 -10.54 -32.66
CA TRP A 298 -9.47 -9.82 -32.82
C TRP A 298 -9.19 -8.34 -33.07
N THR A 299 -9.96 -7.74 -33.98
CA THR A 299 -9.91 -6.31 -34.26
C THR A 299 -11.30 -5.71 -34.09
N ASN A 300 -11.41 -4.67 -33.26
CA ASN A 300 -12.68 -3.96 -33.02
C ASN A 300 -13.88 -4.91 -32.76
N GLY A 301 -13.67 -5.96 -31.96
CA GLY A 301 -14.69 -6.94 -31.58
C GLY A 301 -14.98 -8.02 -32.64
N ARG A 302 -14.19 -8.14 -33.71
CA ARG A 302 -14.34 -9.20 -34.73
C ARG A 302 -13.08 -10.02 -34.85
N LEU A 303 -13.23 -11.35 -34.96
CA LEU A 303 -12.11 -12.24 -35.24
C LEU A 303 -11.49 -11.85 -36.59
N PHE A 304 -10.21 -11.48 -36.55
CA PHE A 304 -9.45 -11.00 -37.70
C PHE A 304 -8.57 -12.11 -38.29
N GLN A 305 -7.85 -12.84 -37.44
CA GLN A 305 -6.95 -13.91 -37.86
C GLN A 305 -6.79 -14.96 -36.76
N ARG A 306 -6.42 -16.19 -37.15
CA ARG A 306 -6.03 -17.27 -36.26
C ARG A 306 -4.62 -17.71 -36.60
N CYS A 307 -3.82 -18.03 -35.60
CA CYS A 307 -2.55 -18.74 -35.79
C CYS A 307 -2.43 -19.89 -34.79
N LEU A 308 -1.57 -20.84 -35.12
CA LEU A 308 -1.23 -21.95 -34.25
C LEU A 308 0.11 -21.67 -33.56
N PRO A 309 0.26 -22.08 -32.29
CA PRO A 309 1.57 -22.06 -31.67
C PRO A 309 2.48 -23.13 -32.29
N ILE A 310 3.76 -22.82 -32.32
CA ILE A 310 4.87 -23.72 -32.61
C ILE A 310 5.60 -23.94 -31.29
N GLU A 311 5.40 -25.11 -30.68
CA GLU A 311 5.80 -25.37 -29.30
C GLU A 311 5.19 -24.34 -28.33
N ALA A 312 6.02 -23.61 -27.57
CA ALA A 312 5.58 -22.56 -26.65
C ALA A 312 5.51 -21.17 -27.29
N ASN A 313 5.96 -21.01 -28.54
CA ASN A 313 5.98 -19.72 -29.23
C ASN A 313 4.82 -19.62 -30.23
N TRP A 314 4.36 -18.42 -30.53
CA TRP A 314 3.41 -18.18 -31.60
C TRP A 314 3.77 -16.91 -32.37
N HIS A 315 3.46 -16.94 -33.66
CA HIS A 315 3.72 -15.85 -34.59
C HIS A 315 2.49 -15.60 -35.46
N CYS A 316 2.17 -14.34 -35.70
CA CYS A 316 1.08 -13.95 -36.59
C CYS A 316 1.41 -12.69 -37.38
N GLY A 317 1.50 -12.81 -38.71
CA GLY A 317 1.60 -11.66 -39.61
C GLY A 317 0.22 -11.15 -40.01
N LEU A 318 -0.07 -9.89 -39.72
CA LEU A 318 -1.32 -9.21 -40.05
C LEU A 318 -1.12 -8.22 -41.22
N PRO A 319 -1.98 -8.22 -42.26
CA PRO A 319 -1.85 -7.28 -43.37
C PRO A 319 -2.10 -5.83 -42.92
N ARG A 320 -1.08 -4.97 -43.03
CA ARG A 320 -1.11 -3.59 -42.53
C ARG A 320 -2.15 -2.73 -43.25
N ASN A 321 -2.38 -2.96 -44.53
CA ASN A 321 -3.37 -2.20 -45.32
C ASN A 321 -4.83 -2.42 -44.86
N ARG A 322 -5.08 -3.38 -43.96
CA ARG A 322 -6.40 -3.67 -43.38
C ARG A 322 -6.55 -3.18 -41.94
N LEU A 323 -5.53 -2.54 -41.37
CA LEU A 323 -5.50 -2.09 -39.98
C LEU A 323 -5.19 -0.59 -39.91
N LYS A 324 -5.92 0.12 -39.07
CA LYS A 324 -5.68 1.53 -38.74
C LYS A 324 -5.01 1.64 -37.37
N ALA A 325 -4.32 2.75 -37.12
CA ALA A 325 -3.61 2.96 -35.85
C ALA A 325 -4.57 2.97 -34.65
N GLU A 326 -5.79 3.46 -34.83
CA GLU A 326 -6.84 3.50 -33.81
C GLU A 326 -7.56 2.18 -33.58
N ASP A 327 -7.37 1.16 -34.44
CA ASP A 327 -8.02 -0.13 -34.27
C ASP A 327 -7.50 -0.82 -33.01
N VAL A 328 -8.40 -1.42 -32.24
CA VAL A 328 -8.03 -2.20 -31.04
C VAL A 328 -7.73 -3.63 -31.45
N LEU A 329 -6.51 -4.08 -31.19
CA LEU A 329 -6.08 -5.47 -31.30
C LEU A 329 -6.25 -6.16 -29.94
N LEU A 330 -6.99 -7.26 -29.93
CA LEU A 330 -7.08 -8.17 -28.78
C LEU A 330 -6.55 -9.53 -29.21
N ILE A 331 -5.58 -10.04 -28.47
CA ILE A 331 -4.93 -11.32 -28.73
C ILE A 331 -5.31 -12.26 -27.60
N LYS A 332 -5.85 -13.42 -27.93
CA LYS A 332 -6.21 -14.44 -26.93
C LYS A 332 -5.78 -15.84 -27.32
N ALA A 333 -5.35 -16.63 -26.34
CA ALA A 333 -5.14 -18.06 -26.49
C ALA A 333 -6.39 -18.82 -26.07
N VAL A 334 -6.67 -19.94 -26.76
CA VAL A 334 -7.74 -20.88 -26.43
C VAL A 334 -7.15 -22.27 -26.37
N ASN A 335 -7.44 -23.00 -25.31
CA ASN A 335 -7.02 -24.39 -25.19
C ASN A 335 -8.12 -25.39 -25.57
N SER A 336 -7.74 -26.67 -25.64
CA SER A 336 -8.63 -27.79 -25.97
C SER A 336 -9.79 -28.02 -25.00
N ARG A 337 -9.80 -27.33 -23.86
CA ARG A 337 -10.90 -27.32 -22.89
C ARG A 337 -11.87 -26.15 -23.12
N GLY A 338 -11.61 -25.29 -24.10
CA GLY A 338 -12.39 -24.10 -24.38
C GLY A 338 -12.12 -22.94 -23.40
N LEU A 339 -11.07 -23.02 -22.59
CA LEU A 339 -10.68 -21.94 -21.68
C LEU A 339 -9.81 -20.92 -22.42
N GLU A 340 -10.14 -19.64 -22.22
CA GLU A 340 -9.55 -18.54 -22.99
C GLU A 340 -8.69 -17.63 -22.11
N ARG A 341 -7.60 -17.08 -22.66
CA ARG A 341 -6.77 -16.07 -22.00
C ARG A 341 -6.45 -14.92 -22.93
N ILE A 342 -6.77 -13.69 -22.53
CA ILE A 342 -6.24 -12.49 -23.19
C ILE A 342 -4.73 -12.42 -22.90
N LEU A 343 -3.93 -12.46 -23.96
CA LEU A 343 -2.47 -12.34 -23.93
C LEU A 343 -2.02 -10.88 -24.00
N ALA A 344 -2.70 -10.08 -24.82
CA ALA A 344 -2.49 -8.64 -24.93
C ALA A 344 -3.72 -7.95 -25.53
N VAL A 345 -3.91 -6.67 -25.18
CA VAL A 345 -4.95 -5.83 -25.75
C VAL A 345 -4.53 -4.37 -25.74
N ASP A 346 -4.44 -3.76 -26.92
CA ASP A 346 -4.12 -2.34 -27.08
C ASP A 346 -4.46 -1.88 -28.52
N THR A 347 -4.33 -0.60 -28.83
CA THR A 347 -4.45 -0.06 -30.18
C THR A 347 -3.27 -0.48 -31.05
N VAL A 348 -3.50 -0.68 -32.35
CA VAL A 348 -2.44 -0.95 -33.34
C VAL A 348 -1.34 0.11 -33.26
N GLY A 349 -1.72 1.37 -33.10
CA GLY A 349 -0.79 2.49 -32.96
C GLY A 349 0.12 2.33 -31.74
N SER A 350 -0.44 2.00 -30.56
CA SER A 350 0.34 1.73 -29.34
C SER A 350 1.24 0.51 -29.50
N LEU A 351 0.71 -0.60 -30.01
CA LEU A 351 1.47 -1.85 -30.22
C LEU A 351 2.60 -1.71 -31.26
N THR A 352 2.53 -0.69 -32.12
CA THR A 352 3.55 -0.42 -33.15
C THR A 352 4.33 0.87 -32.90
N GLN A 353 4.12 1.54 -31.76
CA GLN A 353 4.93 2.67 -31.32
C GLN A 353 6.21 2.14 -30.70
N GLY A 354 7.27 2.10 -31.51
CA GLY A 354 8.59 1.62 -31.09
C GLY A 354 9.47 1.12 -32.23
N GLU A 355 8.92 0.85 -33.42
CA GLU A 355 9.70 0.22 -34.50
C GLU A 355 9.54 0.94 -35.85
N ILE A 356 10.44 1.90 -36.08
CA ILE A 356 11.11 1.99 -37.38
C ILE A 356 12.43 1.26 -37.16
N VAL A 357 12.54 0.03 -37.66
CA VAL A 357 13.84 -0.63 -37.75
C VAL A 357 14.68 0.19 -38.72
N ALA A 358 15.54 1.05 -38.17
CA ALA A 358 16.68 1.55 -38.91
C ALA A 358 17.48 0.31 -39.32
N THR A 359 17.79 0.20 -40.61
CA THR A 359 18.73 -0.80 -41.10
C THR A 359 19.99 -0.75 -40.24
N ALA A 360 20.53 -1.91 -39.84
CA ALA A 360 21.64 -2.11 -38.89
C ALA A 360 22.96 -1.33 -39.16
N SER A 361 23.01 -0.44 -40.16
CA SER A 361 24.17 0.39 -40.49
C SER A 361 24.25 1.73 -39.76
N GLU A 362 23.29 2.12 -38.91
CA GLU A 362 23.31 3.44 -38.23
C GLU A 362 23.46 3.40 -36.69
N SER A 363 23.29 2.25 -36.03
CA SER A 363 23.40 2.16 -34.57
C SER A 363 24.85 1.97 -34.10
N THR A 364 25.27 2.73 -33.10
CA THR A 364 26.55 2.56 -32.41
C THR A 364 26.37 1.62 -31.22
N ILE A 365 27.15 0.53 -31.19
CA ILE A 365 27.06 -0.51 -30.15
C ILE A 365 28.35 -0.49 -29.31
N LEU A 366 28.22 -0.31 -28.00
CA LEU A 366 29.33 -0.27 -27.03
C LEU A 366 29.19 -1.39 -26.00
N VAL A 367 29.97 -2.46 -26.15
CA VAL A 367 29.94 -3.61 -25.23
C VAL A 367 31.01 -3.45 -24.17
N LEU A 368 30.61 -3.36 -22.90
CA LEU A 368 31.52 -3.17 -21.78
C LEU A 368 31.81 -4.49 -21.07
N ILE A 369 33.08 -4.88 -21.07
CA ILE A 369 33.53 -6.15 -20.50
C ILE A 369 34.72 -5.97 -19.55
N GLY A 370 35.01 -7.03 -18.81
CA GLY A 370 36.07 -7.07 -17.81
C GLY A 370 35.77 -8.10 -16.75
N MET A 371 36.81 -8.58 -16.06
CA MET A 371 36.62 -9.46 -14.90
C MET A 371 35.76 -8.75 -13.84
N HIS A 372 34.95 -9.52 -13.11
CA HIS A 372 34.23 -9.00 -11.94
C HIS A 372 35.18 -8.20 -11.04
N ARG A 373 34.68 -7.09 -10.48
CA ARG A 373 35.43 -6.18 -9.59
C ARG A 373 36.59 -5.40 -10.26
N SER A 374 36.70 -5.43 -11.59
CA SER A 374 37.66 -4.59 -12.36
C SER A 374 37.17 -3.16 -12.60
N GLY A 375 36.04 -2.76 -12.00
CA GLY A 375 35.47 -1.41 -12.15
C GLY A 375 34.54 -1.23 -13.36
N THR A 376 34.08 -2.32 -13.96
CA THR A 376 33.09 -2.28 -15.06
C THR A 376 31.79 -1.56 -14.68
N SER A 377 31.32 -1.63 -13.42
CA SER A 377 30.14 -0.88 -12.98
C SER A 377 30.39 0.65 -12.95
N LEU A 378 31.59 1.09 -12.56
CA LEU A 378 31.95 2.51 -12.58
C LEU A 378 31.98 3.02 -14.03
N THR A 379 32.60 2.25 -14.93
CA THR A 379 32.64 2.58 -16.35
C THR A 379 31.25 2.60 -16.97
N ALA A 380 30.37 1.67 -16.59
CA ALA A 380 28.97 1.64 -17.05
C ALA A 380 28.21 2.90 -16.63
N SER A 381 28.38 3.35 -15.38
CA SER A 381 27.77 4.59 -14.90
C SER A 381 28.22 5.82 -15.70
N LEU A 382 29.49 5.87 -16.13
CA LEU A 382 29.98 6.93 -17.01
C LEU A 382 29.36 6.88 -18.42
N LEU A 383 29.22 5.67 -18.99
CA LEU A 383 28.59 5.49 -20.30
C LEU A 383 27.10 5.88 -20.27
N GLN A 384 26.39 5.54 -19.20
CA GLN A 384 24.98 5.91 -19.05
C GLN A 384 24.80 7.44 -18.95
N ASP A 385 25.67 8.14 -18.20
CA ASP A 385 25.61 9.60 -18.07
C ASP A 385 25.75 10.32 -19.42
N ILE A 386 26.60 9.80 -20.32
CA ILE A 386 26.80 10.37 -21.66
C ILE A 386 25.74 9.92 -22.68
N GLY A 387 24.68 9.22 -22.22
CA GLY A 387 23.53 8.84 -23.03
C GLY A 387 23.66 7.51 -23.77
N VAL A 388 24.56 6.61 -23.35
CA VAL A 388 24.55 5.22 -23.82
C VAL A 388 23.41 4.47 -23.14
N ASP A 389 22.53 3.88 -23.93
CA ASP A 389 21.51 2.98 -23.41
C ASP A 389 22.14 1.65 -23.00
N LEU A 390 22.02 1.29 -21.71
CA LEU A 390 22.55 0.05 -21.15
C LEU A 390 21.43 -0.94 -20.74
N GLY A 391 20.20 -0.68 -21.17
CA GLY A 391 19.01 -1.48 -20.85
C GLY A 391 18.13 -0.87 -19.75
N ASP A 392 16.84 -1.18 -19.81
CA ASP A 392 15.80 -0.71 -18.88
C ASP A 392 15.73 -1.54 -17.59
N ARG A 393 16.17 -2.80 -17.65
CA ARG A 393 16.12 -3.78 -16.55
C ARG A 393 17.50 -4.06 -15.99
N LEU A 394 18.00 -3.19 -15.13
CA LEU A 394 19.33 -3.33 -14.54
C LEU A 394 19.31 -4.14 -13.22
N VAL A 395 20.34 -4.97 -13.00
CA VAL A 395 20.58 -5.65 -11.72
C VAL A 395 20.66 -4.62 -10.59
N GLY A 396 19.78 -4.79 -9.60
CA GLY A 396 19.59 -3.87 -8.47
C GLY A 396 20.81 -3.70 -7.55
N GLU A 397 20.67 -2.82 -6.57
CA GLU A 397 21.70 -2.54 -5.57
C GLU A 397 21.98 -3.77 -4.68
N ASP A 398 23.26 -4.04 -4.42
CA ASP A 398 23.72 -5.09 -3.49
C ASP A 398 24.64 -4.49 -2.41
N VAL A 399 24.89 -5.23 -1.33
CA VAL A 399 25.74 -4.90 -0.20
C VAL A 399 27.21 -4.81 -0.65
N GLY A 400 27.58 -3.74 -1.34
CA GLY A 400 28.85 -3.64 -2.05
C GLY A 400 28.85 -2.70 -3.25
N ASN A 401 27.67 -2.32 -3.74
CA ASN A 401 27.50 -1.40 -4.85
C ASN A 401 26.17 -0.63 -4.72
N GLU A 402 26.22 0.48 -3.98
CA GLU A 402 25.04 1.30 -3.61
C GLU A 402 24.41 2.05 -4.81
N LYS A 403 25.01 2.00 -6.01
CA LYS A 403 24.46 2.59 -7.25
C LYS A 403 23.91 1.55 -8.24
N GLY A 404 23.87 0.26 -7.88
CA GLY A 404 23.44 -0.82 -8.76
C GLY A 404 24.54 -1.33 -9.69
N HIS A 405 24.37 -2.52 -10.26
CA HIS A 405 25.41 -3.19 -11.04
C HIS A 405 25.50 -2.74 -12.50
N PHE A 406 24.49 -2.02 -13.00
CA PHE A 406 24.38 -1.61 -14.41
C PHE A 406 24.50 -2.80 -15.37
N GLU A 407 24.16 -4.00 -14.89
CA GLU A 407 24.11 -5.22 -15.69
C GLU A 407 22.69 -5.39 -16.20
N ASP A 408 22.53 -5.44 -17.51
CA ASP A 408 21.24 -5.72 -18.14
C ASP A 408 20.83 -7.16 -17.79
N LEU A 409 19.68 -7.30 -17.12
CA LEU A 409 19.16 -8.58 -16.65
C LEU A 409 18.92 -9.56 -17.80
N ASP A 410 18.61 -9.09 -19.00
CA ASP A 410 18.31 -9.97 -20.12
C ASP A 410 19.59 -10.61 -20.67
N PHE A 411 20.70 -9.84 -20.73
CA PHE A 411 22.04 -10.40 -21.00
C PHE A 411 22.55 -11.25 -19.84
N VAL A 412 22.25 -10.87 -18.59
CA VAL A 412 22.62 -11.64 -17.40
C VAL A 412 21.97 -13.03 -17.44
N GLU A 413 20.67 -13.09 -17.67
CA GLU A 413 19.89 -14.32 -17.74
C GLU A 413 20.35 -15.19 -18.91
N PHE A 414 20.63 -14.59 -20.07
CA PHE A 414 21.21 -15.29 -21.21
C PHE A 414 22.50 -16.04 -20.83
N HIS A 415 23.50 -15.33 -20.28
CA HIS A 415 24.77 -15.96 -19.92
C HIS A 415 24.58 -17.02 -18.82
N LYS A 416 23.73 -16.75 -17.81
CA LYS A 416 23.41 -17.73 -16.76
C LYS A 416 22.77 -18.99 -17.32
N ASN A 417 21.88 -18.86 -18.30
CA ASN A 417 21.22 -20.00 -18.93
C ASN A 417 22.20 -20.86 -19.74
N VAL A 418 23.13 -20.22 -20.47
CA VAL A 418 24.19 -20.94 -21.19
C VAL A 418 25.11 -21.68 -20.22
N LEU A 419 25.59 -21.01 -19.16
CA LEU A 419 26.44 -21.61 -18.12
C LEU A 419 25.74 -22.77 -17.41
N ARG A 420 24.46 -22.60 -17.04
CA ARG A 420 23.64 -23.64 -16.40
C ARG A 420 23.52 -24.88 -17.27
N SER A 421 23.38 -24.70 -18.59
CA SER A 421 23.23 -25.83 -19.53
C SER A 421 24.45 -26.75 -19.58
N GLN A 422 25.59 -26.29 -19.06
CA GLN A 422 26.86 -27.01 -19.01
C GLN A 422 27.32 -27.28 -17.57
N SER A 423 26.44 -27.06 -16.58
CA SER A 423 26.74 -27.22 -15.15
C SER A 423 27.94 -26.38 -14.68
N LEU A 424 28.14 -25.20 -15.26
CA LEU A 424 29.15 -24.24 -14.86
C LEU A 424 28.61 -23.25 -13.82
N ASP A 425 29.53 -22.62 -13.10
CA ASP A 425 29.21 -21.57 -12.14
C ASP A 425 28.40 -20.44 -12.80
N LEU A 426 27.26 -20.09 -12.23
CA LEU A 426 26.30 -19.16 -12.85
C LEU A 426 26.80 -17.72 -12.83
N ASP A 427 27.66 -17.36 -11.88
CA ASP A 427 28.28 -16.04 -11.83
C ASP A 427 29.56 -15.98 -12.70
N GLY A 428 29.85 -17.06 -13.44
CA GLY A 428 30.94 -17.10 -14.40
C GLY A 428 32.31 -17.30 -13.77
N LEU A 429 32.38 -17.72 -12.50
CA LEU A 429 33.64 -18.12 -11.86
C LEU A 429 34.06 -19.51 -12.33
N THR A 430 34.43 -19.58 -13.62
CA THR A 430 34.84 -20.79 -14.31
C THR A 430 36.21 -20.60 -14.97
N LEU A 431 36.91 -21.73 -15.18
CA LEU A 431 38.15 -21.82 -15.95
C LEU A 431 37.96 -22.60 -17.25
N ALA A 432 36.71 -22.75 -17.70
CA ALA A 432 36.38 -23.44 -18.95
C ALA A 432 36.79 -22.58 -20.16
N ASP A 433 37.68 -23.11 -21.01
CA ASP A 433 38.18 -22.38 -22.18
C ASP A 433 37.17 -22.28 -23.32
N ASP A 434 36.39 -23.34 -23.57
CA ASP A 434 35.37 -23.34 -24.62
C ASP A 434 33.98 -23.59 -24.01
N ILE A 435 33.07 -22.64 -24.22
CA ILE A 435 31.70 -22.69 -23.72
C ILE A 435 30.77 -22.60 -24.93
N PRO A 436 30.43 -23.74 -25.57
CA PRO A 436 29.63 -23.73 -26.78
C PRO A 436 28.23 -23.18 -26.52
N VAL A 437 27.83 -22.21 -27.34
CA VAL A 437 26.47 -21.66 -27.30
C VAL A 437 25.57 -22.46 -28.24
N LEU A 438 24.68 -23.28 -27.66
CA LEU A 438 23.71 -24.09 -28.42
C LEU A 438 22.76 -23.21 -29.23
N ASP A 439 22.25 -23.72 -30.36
CA ASP A 439 21.41 -22.94 -31.29
C ASP A 439 20.15 -22.33 -30.64
N ARG A 440 19.53 -23.03 -29.69
CA ARG A 440 18.39 -22.49 -28.91
C ARG A 440 18.71 -21.19 -28.17
N TYR A 441 19.97 -20.99 -27.77
CA TYR A 441 20.43 -19.74 -27.13
C TYR A 441 20.82 -18.71 -28.19
N ARG A 442 21.27 -19.12 -29.38
CA ARG A 442 21.55 -18.18 -30.48
C ARG A 442 20.31 -17.38 -30.86
N GLU A 443 19.14 -18.02 -30.91
CA GLU A 443 17.86 -17.33 -31.14
C GLU A 443 17.54 -16.32 -30.05
N THR A 444 17.77 -16.67 -28.77
CA THR A 444 17.62 -15.72 -27.65
C THR A 444 18.56 -14.52 -27.80
N ALA A 445 19.84 -14.76 -28.10
CA ALA A 445 20.82 -13.69 -28.31
C ALA A 445 20.44 -12.77 -29.48
N GLN A 446 19.91 -13.33 -30.56
CA GLN A 446 19.42 -12.54 -31.71
C GLN A 446 18.22 -11.68 -31.32
N ALA A 447 17.26 -12.21 -30.56
CA ALA A 447 16.14 -11.43 -30.06
C ALA A 447 16.60 -10.26 -29.17
N LEU A 448 17.57 -10.49 -28.27
CA LEU A 448 18.16 -9.43 -27.44
C LEU A 448 18.80 -8.33 -28.28
N ILE A 449 19.53 -8.71 -29.34
CA ILE A 449 20.13 -7.75 -30.27
C ILE A 449 19.05 -6.95 -30.98
N GLU A 450 18.05 -7.62 -31.54
CA GLU A 450 16.97 -6.98 -32.31
C GLU A 450 16.19 -5.98 -31.48
N GLU A 451 15.88 -6.32 -30.22
CA GLU A 451 15.23 -5.42 -29.28
C GLU A 451 16.06 -4.14 -29.04
N ASN A 452 17.38 -4.28 -28.92
CA ASN A 452 18.24 -3.16 -28.64
C ASN A 452 18.63 -2.32 -29.87
N LEU A 453 18.46 -2.85 -31.09
CA LEU A 453 18.73 -2.11 -32.34
C LEU A 453 17.84 -0.87 -32.53
N LYS A 454 16.73 -0.75 -31.79
CA LYS A 454 15.86 0.45 -31.78
C LYS A 454 16.58 1.70 -31.25
N HIS A 455 17.67 1.53 -30.51
CA HIS A 455 18.45 2.62 -29.93
C HIS A 455 19.60 3.04 -30.87
N ARG A 456 19.84 4.36 -30.99
CA ARG A 456 20.92 4.91 -31.84
C ARG A 456 22.31 4.67 -31.24
N LEU A 457 22.41 4.69 -29.92
CA LEU A 457 23.63 4.47 -29.15
C LEU A 457 23.27 3.58 -27.97
N TRP A 458 23.71 2.33 -28.01
CA TRP A 458 23.38 1.35 -26.98
C TRP A 458 24.53 0.40 -26.72
N GLY A 459 24.38 -0.40 -25.69
CA GLY A 459 25.36 -1.38 -25.28
C GLY A 459 24.83 -2.22 -24.14
N TRP A 460 25.68 -3.09 -23.63
CA TRP A 460 25.41 -3.75 -22.37
C TRP A 460 26.72 -3.91 -21.60
N LYS A 461 26.58 -4.07 -20.30
CA LYS A 461 27.67 -4.45 -19.41
C LYS A 461 27.30 -5.74 -18.75
N ASP A 462 28.15 -6.74 -18.89
CA ASP A 462 28.09 -7.95 -18.07
C ASP A 462 29.49 -8.57 -18.08
N PRO A 463 30.17 -8.72 -16.92
CA PRO A 463 31.46 -9.39 -16.84
C PRO A 463 31.49 -10.74 -17.57
N ARG A 464 30.42 -11.54 -17.49
CA ARG A 464 30.32 -12.87 -18.09
C ARG A 464 30.36 -12.83 -19.62
N THR A 465 30.03 -11.71 -20.24
CA THR A 465 30.22 -11.49 -21.69
C THR A 465 31.65 -11.79 -22.13
N THR A 466 32.64 -11.59 -21.24
CA THR A 466 34.06 -11.91 -21.48
C THR A 466 34.29 -13.39 -21.84
N LEU A 467 33.43 -14.30 -21.37
CA LEU A 467 33.50 -15.73 -21.69
C LEU A 467 32.91 -16.06 -23.07
N PHE A 468 32.16 -15.14 -23.67
CA PHE A 468 31.37 -15.33 -24.91
C PHE A 468 31.75 -14.35 -26.03
N LEU A 469 32.96 -13.78 -26.00
CA LEU A 469 33.36 -12.70 -26.91
C LEU A 469 33.31 -13.08 -28.38
N ASP A 470 33.85 -14.25 -28.74
CA ASP A 470 33.83 -14.73 -30.12
C ASP A 470 32.38 -14.96 -30.61
N PHE A 471 31.49 -15.44 -29.72
CA PHE A 471 30.07 -15.63 -30.02
C PHE A 471 29.37 -14.30 -30.31
N TRP A 472 29.50 -13.31 -29.41
CA TRP A 472 28.87 -12.00 -29.59
C TRP A 472 29.45 -11.24 -30.79
N HIS A 473 30.76 -11.31 -31.02
CA HIS A 473 31.38 -10.71 -32.20
C HIS A 473 30.88 -11.35 -33.50
N SER A 474 30.58 -12.66 -33.51
CA SER A 474 30.00 -13.32 -34.68
C SER A 474 28.59 -12.84 -35.03
N LEU A 475 27.81 -12.43 -34.03
CA LEU A 475 26.45 -11.90 -34.21
C LEU A 475 26.46 -10.39 -34.49
N LEU A 476 27.41 -9.66 -33.90
CA LEU A 476 27.57 -8.21 -33.98
C LEU A 476 28.99 -7.82 -34.41
N PRO A 477 29.39 -8.04 -35.67
CA PRO A 477 30.73 -7.72 -36.15
C PRO A 477 31.05 -6.21 -36.12
N GLN A 478 30.03 -5.36 -36.06
CA GLN A 478 30.15 -3.90 -35.98
C GLN A 478 30.26 -3.36 -34.54
N ALA A 479 30.05 -4.19 -33.51
CA ALA A 479 30.12 -3.73 -32.13
C ALA A 479 31.53 -3.32 -31.73
N ASN A 480 31.62 -2.27 -30.91
CA ASN A 480 32.87 -1.81 -30.33
C ASN A 480 32.94 -2.24 -28.86
N PHE A 481 34.07 -2.80 -28.44
CA PHE A 481 34.25 -3.42 -27.14
C PHE A 481 35.17 -2.56 -26.27
N ILE A 482 34.73 -2.31 -25.04
CA ILE A 482 35.48 -1.57 -24.01
C ILE A 482 35.96 -2.62 -23.01
N LEU A 483 37.26 -2.90 -23.03
CA LEU A 483 37.89 -3.94 -22.22
C LEU A 483 38.51 -3.26 -20.98
N VAL A 484 37.86 -3.41 -19.82
CA VAL A 484 38.33 -2.79 -18.58
C VAL A 484 39.03 -3.84 -17.72
N TYR A 485 40.26 -3.53 -17.33
CA TYR A 485 41.04 -4.36 -16.41
C TYR A 485 41.50 -3.57 -15.19
N ARG A 486 41.86 -4.32 -14.16
CA ARG A 486 42.43 -3.82 -12.91
C ARG A 486 43.52 -4.79 -12.46
N SER A 487 44.44 -4.33 -11.62
CA SER A 487 45.51 -5.16 -11.10
C SER A 487 44.97 -6.41 -10.37
N PRO A 488 45.69 -7.54 -10.41
CA PRO A 488 45.22 -8.79 -9.82
C PRO A 488 45.02 -8.69 -8.31
N TRP A 489 45.89 -7.97 -7.60
CA TRP A 489 45.78 -7.85 -6.14
C TRP A 489 44.58 -7.01 -5.68
N GLU A 490 44.17 -6.00 -6.45
CA GLU A 490 42.99 -5.22 -6.12
C GLU A 490 41.68 -5.96 -6.43
N VAL A 491 41.66 -6.75 -7.51
CA VAL A 491 40.50 -7.58 -7.85
C VAL A 491 40.30 -8.66 -6.79
N VAL A 492 41.37 -9.38 -6.41
CA VAL A 492 41.34 -10.39 -5.34
C VAL A 492 40.87 -9.79 -4.02
N ASP A 493 41.43 -8.64 -3.60
CA ASP A 493 40.99 -7.95 -2.38
C ASP A 493 39.49 -7.61 -2.43
N SER A 494 39.01 -7.13 -3.58
CA SER A 494 37.62 -6.75 -3.72
C SER A 494 36.69 -7.97 -3.74
N LEU A 495 37.11 -9.12 -4.27
CA LEU A 495 36.34 -10.36 -4.24
C LEU A 495 36.20 -10.86 -2.79
N TYR A 496 37.30 -10.86 -2.04
CA TYR A 496 37.27 -11.25 -0.62
C TYR A 496 36.44 -10.31 0.24
N ARG A 497 36.47 -8.99 -0.01
CA ARG A 497 35.59 -8.05 0.71
C ARG A 497 34.11 -8.16 0.32
N ARG A 498 33.80 -8.70 -0.86
CA ARG A 498 32.42 -8.98 -1.30
C ARG A 498 31.85 -10.20 -0.56
N GLY A 499 32.57 -11.33 -0.59
CA GLY A 499 32.22 -12.52 0.18
C GLY A 499 30.86 -13.14 -0.15
N SER A 500 30.51 -13.18 -1.43
CA SER A 500 29.29 -13.81 -1.95
C SER A 500 29.58 -15.04 -2.81
N ASP A 501 30.87 -15.42 -2.93
CA ASP A 501 31.36 -16.37 -3.93
C ASP A 501 31.78 -17.68 -3.25
N GLU A 502 30.88 -18.67 -3.20
CA GLU A 502 31.12 -19.95 -2.50
C GLU A 502 32.41 -20.65 -2.94
N LEU A 503 32.73 -20.60 -4.24
CA LEU A 503 33.95 -21.18 -4.78
C LEU A 503 35.23 -20.49 -4.29
N ILE A 504 35.19 -19.16 -4.11
CA ILE A 504 36.33 -18.39 -3.62
C ILE A 504 36.46 -18.57 -2.10
N GLU A 505 35.35 -18.72 -1.37
CA GLU A 505 35.40 -19.03 0.06
C GLU A 505 36.01 -20.42 0.32
N ALA A 506 35.66 -21.40 -0.51
CA ALA A 506 36.22 -22.75 -0.44
C ALA A 506 37.69 -22.82 -0.91
N TYR A 507 38.05 -22.02 -1.92
CA TYR A 507 39.38 -22.04 -2.56
C TYR A 507 39.87 -20.61 -2.88
N PRO A 508 40.39 -19.87 -1.89
CA PRO A 508 40.70 -18.45 -2.03
C PRO A 508 41.69 -18.13 -3.15
N GLU A 509 42.73 -18.95 -3.31
CA GLU A 509 43.77 -18.78 -4.32
C GLU A 509 43.23 -18.78 -5.76
N ARG A 510 42.08 -19.43 -6.00
CA ARG A 510 41.43 -19.46 -7.32
C ARG A 510 40.95 -18.08 -7.78
N ALA A 511 40.81 -17.10 -6.89
CA ALA A 511 40.52 -15.73 -7.27
C ALA A 511 41.57 -15.16 -8.25
N VAL A 512 42.84 -15.55 -8.11
CA VAL A 512 43.91 -15.15 -9.04
C VAL A 512 43.76 -15.87 -10.39
N GLU A 513 43.40 -17.15 -10.36
CA GLU A 513 43.20 -17.96 -11.56
C GLU A 513 42.03 -17.45 -12.41
N PHE A 514 40.91 -17.08 -11.77
CA PHE A 514 39.78 -16.46 -12.46
C PHE A 514 40.16 -15.10 -13.05
N TRP A 515 40.92 -14.29 -12.32
CA TRP A 515 41.46 -13.04 -12.85
C TRP A 515 42.33 -13.29 -14.10
N MET A 516 43.24 -14.26 -14.05
CA MET A 516 44.09 -14.61 -15.19
C MET A 516 43.25 -15.05 -16.38
N HIS A 517 42.31 -15.97 -16.16
CA HIS A 517 41.48 -16.54 -17.22
C HIS A 517 40.66 -15.47 -17.97
N TYR A 518 39.98 -14.58 -17.25
CA TYR A 518 39.20 -13.50 -17.87
C TYR A 518 40.08 -12.52 -18.64
N ASN A 519 41.21 -12.10 -18.05
CA ASN A 519 42.09 -11.13 -18.71
C ASN A 519 42.84 -11.74 -19.90
N GLN A 520 43.14 -13.04 -19.87
CA GLN A 520 43.69 -13.79 -20.99
C GLN A 520 42.69 -13.81 -22.16
N LYS A 521 41.42 -14.15 -21.91
CA LYS A 521 40.36 -14.09 -22.94
C LYS A 521 40.19 -12.69 -23.54
N MET A 522 40.25 -11.64 -22.71
CA MET A 522 40.24 -10.26 -23.21
C MET A 522 41.42 -9.96 -24.13
N LEU A 523 42.64 -10.37 -23.76
CA LEU A 523 43.83 -10.15 -24.58
C LEU A 523 43.81 -10.93 -25.89
N GLU A 524 43.34 -12.17 -25.86
CA GLU A 524 43.16 -12.98 -27.06
C GLU A 524 42.16 -12.34 -28.03
N PHE A 525 41.03 -11.87 -27.51
CA PHE A 525 40.03 -11.15 -28.31
C PHE A 525 40.58 -9.81 -28.84
N TYR A 526 41.29 -9.04 -28.00
CA TYR A 526 41.96 -7.81 -28.41
C TYR A 526 42.96 -8.04 -29.54
N ALA A 527 43.71 -9.16 -29.50
CA ALA A 527 44.65 -9.51 -30.55
C ALA A 527 43.97 -9.90 -31.88
N LYS A 528 42.77 -10.49 -31.83
CA LYS A 528 41.97 -10.86 -33.01
C LYS A 528 41.30 -9.65 -33.67
N SER A 529 40.76 -8.71 -32.88
CA SER A 529 39.96 -7.58 -33.38
C SER A 529 40.38 -6.23 -32.76
N PRO A 530 41.65 -5.81 -32.91
CA PRO A 530 42.20 -4.63 -32.23
C PRO A 530 41.54 -3.31 -32.67
N GLU A 531 40.98 -3.24 -33.86
CA GLU A 531 40.26 -2.08 -34.37
C GLU A 531 38.89 -1.88 -33.69
N ARG A 532 38.30 -2.95 -33.17
CA ARG A 532 37.01 -2.93 -32.45
C ARG A 532 37.15 -2.84 -30.94
N CYS A 533 38.37 -2.86 -30.41
CA CYS A 533 38.59 -2.91 -28.96
C CYS A 533 39.33 -1.68 -28.42
N LEU A 534 38.87 -1.16 -27.28
CA LEU A 534 39.61 -0.21 -26.44
C LEU A 534 39.96 -0.89 -25.12
N LEU A 535 41.25 -1.16 -24.90
CA LEU A 535 41.77 -1.73 -23.65
C LEU A 535 42.22 -0.61 -22.71
N ILE A 536 41.72 -0.62 -21.47
CA ILE A 536 41.98 0.44 -20.49
C ILE A 536 42.01 -0.06 -19.04
N ASN A 537 42.94 0.48 -18.24
CA ASN A 537 43.03 0.24 -16.80
C ASN A 537 42.02 1.13 -16.05
N LEU A 538 41.35 0.56 -15.05
CA LEU A 538 40.47 1.29 -14.15
C LEU A 538 41.12 2.55 -13.55
N SER A 539 42.40 2.48 -13.17
CA SER A 539 43.12 3.62 -12.57
C SER A 539 43.14 4.85 -13.49
N HIS A 540 43.18 4.65 -14.80
CA HIS A 540 43.14 5.73 -15.79
C HIS A 540 41.74 6.33 -15.92
N ILE A 541 40.70 5.49 -15.89
CA ILE A 541 39.30 5.95 -15.92
C ILE A 541 39.00 6.84 -14.70
N VAL A 542 39.50 6.44 -13.52
CA VAL A 542 39.29 7.16 -12.27
C VAL A 542 40.03 8.50 -12.25
N ARG A 543 41.25 8.53 -12.78
CA ARG A 543 42.08 9.74 -12.83
C ARG A 543 41.61 10.75 -13.86
N ASP A 544 41.15 10.27 -15.02
CA ASP A 544 40.70 11.12 -16.12
C ASP A 544 39.47 10.50 -16.85
N PRO A 545 38.25 10.70 -16.31
CA PRO A 545 37.02 10.18 -16.91
C PRO A 545 36.73 10.79 -18.28
N SER A 546 37.10 12.07 -18.48
CA SER A 546 36.96 12.74 -19.77
C SER A 546 37.91 12.16 -20.81
N GLY A 547 39.11 11.75 -20.37
CA GLY A 547 40.09 11.04 -21.16
C GLY A 547 39.59 9.72 -21.75
N LEU A 548 38.77 8.96 -21.00
CA LEU A 548 38.12 7.75 -21.52
C LEU A 548 37.21 8.09 -22.71
N ILE A 549 36.36 9.10 -22.59
CA ILE A 549 35.42 9.47 -23.67
C ILE A 549 36.18 10.00 -24.89
N ALA A 550 37.24 10.78 -24.68
CA ALA A 550 38.10 11.24 -25.77
C ALA A 550 38.76 10.06 -26.51
N ALA A 551 39.23 9.04 -25.78
CA ALA A 551 39.81 7.83 -26.35
C ALA A 551 38.76 7.01 -27.14
N LEU A 552 37.52 6.88 -26.64
CA LEU A 552 36.43 6.22 -27.35
C LEU A 552 36.09 6.94 -28.66
N ASN A 553 35.94 8.27 -28.61
CA ASN A 553 35.68 9.10 -29.79
C ASN A 553 36.78 8.97 -30.84
N GLN A 554 38.04 8.99 -30.42
CA GLN A 554 39.17 8.83 -31.34
C GLN A 554 39.25 7.41 -31.92
N LYS A 555 39.12 6.38 -31.07
CA LYS A 555 39.29 4.97 -31.46
C LYS A 555 38.18 4.49 -32.40
N PHE A 556 36.93 4.82 -32.06
CA PHE A 556 35.75 4.33 -32.77
C PHE A 556 35.10 5.38 -33.68
N GLN A 557 35.72 6.55 -33.84
CA GLN A 557 35.23 7.66 -34.67
C GLN A 557 33.82 8.13 -34.26
N LEU A 558 33.61 8.26 -32.95
CA LEU A 558 32.33 8.66 -32.35
C LEU A 558 32.30 10.15 -31.99
N GLN A 559 31.09 10.63 -31.66
CA GLN A 559 30.83 12.01 -31.20
C GLN A 559 30.09 11.99 -29.85
N LEU A 560 30.65 11.28 -28.87
CA LEU A 560 30.13 11.18 -27.52
C LEU A 560 30.42 12.48 -26.73
N PRO A 561 29.45 12.98 -25.93
CA PRO A 561 29.64 14.16 -25.09
C PRO A 561 30.55 13.87 -23.89
N PRO A 562 31.21 14.88 -23.30
CA PRO A 562 31.99 14.70 -22.07
C PRO A 562 31.10 14.33 -20.87
N PRO A 563 31.62 13.59 -19.87
CA PRO A 563 30.85 13.18 -18.71
C PRO A 563 30.65 14.32 -17.70
N SER A 564 29.60 14.24 -16.87
CA SER A 564 29.32 15.24 -15.83
C SER A 564 30.40 15.27 -14.71
N PRO A 565 30.69 16.45 -14.09
CA PRO A 565 31.83 16.62 -13.18
C PRO A 565 31.79 15.82 -11.85
N ASP A 566 30.63 15.33 -11.41
CA ASP A 566 30.40 14.81 -10.05
C ASP A 566 29.92 13.34 -9.99
N ILE A 567 30.07 12.56 -11.08
CA ILE A 567 29.52 11.18 -11.16
C ILE A 567 30.29 10.19 -10.27
N ILE A 568 31.60 10.39 -10.13
CA ILE A 568 32.49 9.42 -9.52
C ILE A 568 32.54 9.62 -8.01
N ASP A 569 31.95 8.68 -7.27
CA ASP A 569 32.20 8.54 -5.85
C ASP A 569 33.51 7.76 -5.63
N LEU A 570 34.61 8.50 -5.48
CA LEU A 570 35.94 7.95 -5.22
C LEU A 570 36.02 7.15 -3.91
N SER A 571 35.06 7.30 -2.98
CA SER A 571 35.04 6.56 -1.72
C SER A 571 34.78 5.05 -1.89
N LEU A 572 34.29 4.63 -3.06
CA LEU A 572 34.06 3.23 -3.43
C LEU A 572 35.36 2.51 -3.87
N LEU A 573 36.44 3.24 -4.11
CA LEU A 573 37.73 2.68 -4.52
C LEU A 573 38.71 2.63 -3.34
N SER A 574 39.26 1.44 -3.11
CA SER A 574 40.22 1.17 -2.04
C SER A 574 41.60 0.87 -2.62
N ASP A 575 42.47 1.87 -2.70
CA ASP A 575 43.88 1.71 -3.13
C ASP A 575 44.81 1.24 -2.00
N ARG A 576 44.27 1.00 -0.80
CA ARG A 576 45.07 0.67 0.40
C ARG A 576 45.87 -0.64 0.27
N ILE A 577 45.44 -1.52 -0.63
CA ILE A 577 46.01 -2.86 -0.79
C ILE A 577 47.37 -2.87 -1.50
N SER A 578 47.58 -1.93 -2.43
CA SER A 578 48.81 -1.82 -3.25
C SER A 578 50.06 -1.49 -2.42
N HIS A 579 49.86 -1.04 -1.18
CA HIS A 579 50.92 -0.75 -0.20
C HIS A 579 51.08 -1.84 0.88
N SER A 580 50.37 -2.97 0.75
CA SER A 580 50.47 -4.10 1.68
C SER A 580 51.47 -5.16 1.20
N HIS A 581 51.69 -6.21 1.99
CA HIS A 581 52.50 -7.38 1.59
C HIS A 581 51.74 -8.37 0.69
N ARG A 582 50.44 -8.17 0.45
CA ARG A 582 49.58 -9.12 -0.28
C ARG A 582 49.90 -9.25 -1.78
N PRO A 583 50.29 -8.19 -2.51
CA PRO A 583 50.78 -8.34 -3.88
C PRO A 583 51.98 -9.29 -4.02
N VAL A 584 52.83 -9.40 -2.98
CA VAL A 584 53.98 -10.32 -2.95
C VAL A 584 53.51 -11.78 -2.98
N LEU A 585 52.33 -12.10 -2.45
CA LEU A 585 51.76 -13.46 -2.53
C LEU A 585 51.45 -13.84 -3.97
N ILE A 586 50.90 -12.91 -4.76
CA ILE A 586 50.61 -13.13 -6.18
C ILE A 586 51.91 -13.27 -6.97
N GLU A 587 52.90 -12.39 -6.76
CA GLU A 587 54.22 -12.52 -7.41
C GLU A 587 54.86 -13.89 -7.22
N LYS A 588 54.79 -14.39 -5.98
CA LYS A 588 55.46 -15.64 -5.62
C LYS A 588 54.73 -16.88 -6.14
N TYR A 589 53.42 -16.93 -6.01
CA TYR A 589 52.64 -18.15 -6.28
C TYR A 589 51.97 -18.17 -7.65
N TYR A 590 51.85 -17.00 -8.29
CA TYR A 590 51.25 -16.80 -9.62
C TYR A 590 52.05 -15.73 -10.41
N PRO A 591 53.36 -15.92 -10.64
CA PRO A 591 54.16 -14.97 -11.42
C PRO A 591 53.58 -14.68 -12.81
N GLU A 592 52.89 -15.66 -13.41
CA GLU A 592 52.19 -15.55 -14.68
C GLU A 592 51.09 -14.48 -14.64
N ALA A 593 50.44 -14.24 -13.49
CA ALA A 593 49.45 -13.18 -13.34
C ALA A 593 50.09 -11.78 -13.47
N LEU A 594 51.34 -11.61 -13.02
CA LEU A 594 52.06 -10.36 -13.17
C LEU A 594 52.58 -10.17 -14.59
N GLU A 595 53.01 -11.24 -15.24
CA GLU A 595 53.38 -11.21 -16.67
C GLU A 595 52.17 -10.78 -17.51
N LEU A 596 51.01 -11.39 -17.27
CA LEU A 596 49.76 -11.03 -17.92
C LEU A 596 49.37 -9.57 -17.64
N TYR A 597 49.50 -9.12 -16.39
CA TYR A 597 49.24 -7.72 -16.03
C TYR A 597 50.16 -6.75 -16.78
N ARG A 598 51.45 -7.06 -16.87
CA ARG A 598 52.41 -6.24 -17.65
C ARG A 598 52.08 -6.23 -19.13
N GLU A 599 51.60 -7.34 -19.68
CA GLU A 599 51.16 -7.39 -21.07
C GLU A 599 49.92 -6.52 -21.32
N LEU A 600 48.94 -6.55 -20.41
CA LEU A 600 47.78 -5.65 -20.45
C LEU A 600 48.24 -4.18 -20.44
N GLU A 601 49.12 -3.80 -19.51
CA GLU A 601 49.67 -2.45 -19.39
C GLU A 601 50.40 -2.01 -20.67
N ALA A 602 51.21 -2.90 -21.26
CA ALA A 602 51.95 -2.60 -22.48
C ALA A 602 51.05 -2.37 -23.71
N LYS A 603 49.87 -2.99 -23.74
CA LYS A 603 48.90 -2.91 -24.85
C LYS A 603 47.79 -1.88 -24.63
N ALA A 604 47.58 -1.44 -23.38
CA ALA A 604 46.54 -0.51 -23.02
C ALA A 604 46.76 0.88 -23.64
N THR A 605 45.66 1.64 -23.76
CA THR A 605 45.71 3.00 -24.32
C THR A 605 46.62 3.89 -23.46
N PRO A 606 47.67 4.51 -24.03
CA PRO A 606 48.71 5.17 -23.25
C PRO A 606 48.18 6.43 -22.56
N PHE A 607 48.15 6.39 -21.23
CA PHE A 607 48.19 7.57 -20.38
C PHE A 607 49.56 7.59 -19.71
N ASN A 608 50.34 8.66 -19.94
CA ASN A 608 51.73 8.76 -19.53
C ASN A 608 51.97 8.37 -18.06
N GLY A 609 52.76 7.33 -17.83
CA GLY A 609 53.34 6.96 -16.53
C GLY A 609 54.04 5.61 -16.63
N GLU A 610 55.28 5.50 -16.14
CA GLU A 610 55.91 4.19 -15.93
C GLU A 610 55.19 3.48 -14.78
N THR A 611 54.73 2.24 -14.99
CA THR A 611 54.09 1.42 -13.95
C THR A 611 55.16 0.91 -12.97
N GLU A 612 55.59 1.75 -12.01
CA GLU A 612 56.42 1.29 -10.88
C GLU A 612 55.57 0.47 -9.91
N PHE A 613 56.01 -0.75 -9.55
CA PHE A 613 55.35 -1.61 -8.55
C PHE A 613 55.90 -1.29 -7.14
N PRO A 614 55.19 -0.54 -6.28
CA PRO A 614 55.77 0.00 -5.04
C PRO A 614 56.17 -1.08 -4.02
N TRP A 615 55.55 -2.25 -4.11
CA TRP A 615 55.73 -3.38 -3.22
C TRP A 615 56.96 -4.26 -3.56
N MET A 616 57.63 -4.04 -4.70
CA MET A 616 58.90 -4.71 -5.05
C MET A 616 60.05 -4.45 -4.04
N ARG A 617 59.88 -3.49 -3.12
CA ARG A 617 60.84 -3.16 -2.06
C ARG A 617 60.53 -3.84 -0.71
N LEU A 618 59.46 -4.63 -0.61
CA LEU A 618 59.01 -5.26 0.64
C LEU A 618 59.50 -6.71 0.73
N THR A 619 60.14 -7.10 1.84
CA THR A 619 60.50 -8.50 2.12
C THR A 619 59.39 -9.18 2.91
N ALA A 620 58.71 -10.16 2.33
CA ALA A 620 57.66 -10.92 3.01
C ALA A 620 58.24 -12.04 3.90
N ASN A 621 57.76 -12.15 5.14
CA ASN A 621 57.99 -13.31 6.00
C ASN A 621 57.07 -14.47 5.60
N TYR A 622 57.61 -15.69 5.63
CA TYR A 622 57.08 -16.86 4.96
C TYR A 622 55.79 -17.42 5.59
N SER A 623 54.74 -17.52 4.77
CA SER A 623 53.52 -18.29 5.01
C SER A 623 53.33 -19.29 3.85
N PRO A 624 52.85 -20.53 4.09
CA PRO A 624 52.41 -21.44 3.03
C PRO A 624 51.32 -20.81 2.12
N LYS A 625 51.22 -21.25 0.86
CA LYS A 625 50.32 -20.68 -0.18
C LYS A 625 48.88 -20.53 0.34
N GLU A 626 48.31 -21.62 0.85
CA GLU A 626 46.93 -21.69 1.34
C GLU A 626 46.71 -20.70 2.51
N TRP A 627 47.64 -20.68 3.47
CA TRP A 627 47.55 -19.81 4.65
C TRP A 627 47.62 -18.32 4.29
N GLY A 628 48.40 -17.93 3.28
CA GLY A 628 48.51 -16.53 2.85
C GLY A 628 47.22 -15.98 2.22
N PHE A 629 46.54 -16.77 1.40
CA PHE A 629 45.27 -16.36 0.79
C PHE A 629 44.08 -16.53 1.76
N LEU A 630 44.09 -17.53 2.64
CA LEU A 630 43.11 -17.69 3.72
C LEU A 630 43.14 -16.51 4.70
N ASP A 631 44.31 -16.08 5.17
CA ASP A 631 44.46 -14.89 6.04
C ASP A 631 43.87 -13.63 5.38
N TRP A 632 44.12 -13.46 4.09
CA TRP A 632 43.56 -12.33 3.34
C TRP A 632 42.03 -12.42 3.22
N LEU A 633 41.47 -13.62 2.99
CA LEU A 633 40.02 -13.83 2.99
C LEU A 633 39.41 -13.55 4.37
N GLU A 634 40.00 -14.05 5.46
CA GLU A 634 39.56 -13.80 6.84
C GLU A 634 39.53 -12.31 7.17
N MET A 635 40.55 -11.57 6.75
CA MET A 635 40.56 -10.10 6.86
C MET A 635 39.43 -9.44 6.06
N GLY A 636 39.06 -10.01 4.90
CA GLY A 636 37.86 -9.63 4.16
C GLY A 636 36.58 -9.85 4.96
N ASN A 637 36.45 -11.00 5.63
CA ASN A 637 35.31 -11.35 6.47
C ASN A 637 35.16 -10.38 7.65
N LEU A 638 36.25 -10.07 8.36
CA LEU A 638 36.28 -9.09 9.44
C LEU A 638 35.85 -7.69 8.97
N TYR A 639 36.24 -7.31 7.75
CA TYR A 639 35.79 -6.04 7.16
C TYR A 639 34.28 -6.03 6.89
N ARG A 640 33.71 -7.16 6.43
CA ARG A 640 32.25 -7.31 6.24
C ARG A 640 31.51 -7.19 7.56
N GLU A 641 31.95 -7.88 8.61
CA GLU A 641 31.36 -7.79 9.95
C GLU A 641 31.38 -6.35 10.48
N GLN A 642 32.52 -5.67 10.36
CA GLN A 642 32.62 -4.27 10.78
C GLN A 642 31.67 -3.36 10.00
N ARG A 643 31.51 -3.57 8.69
CA ARG A 643 30.61 -2.78 7.84
C ARG A 643 29.14 -3.04 8.22
N GLN A 644 28.76 -4.30 8.43
CA GLN A 644 27.41 -4.68 8.86
C GLN A 644 27.07 -4.06 10.22
N GLN A 645 27.99 -4.13 11.20
CA GLN A 645 27.81 -3.47 12.50
C GLN A 645 27.63 -1.95 12.35
N ARG A 646 28.42 -1.29 11.50
CA ARG A 646 28.28 0.14 11.22
C ARG A 646 26.94 0.48 10.58
N GLN A 647 26.45 -0.34 9.63
CA GLN A 647 25.16 -0.13 8.99
C GLN A 647 23.99 -0.38 9.95
N ALA A 648 24.05 -1.44 10.77
CA ALA A 648 23.07 -1.71 11.81
C ALA A 648 23.00 -0.54 12.81
N LEU A 649 24.15 -0.03 13.24
CA LEU A 649 24.22 1.13 14.13
C LEU A 649 23.62 2.39 13.48
N LYS A 650 23.90 2.64 12.20
CA LYS A 650 23.27 3.75 11.45
C LYS A 650 21.75 3.60 11.36
N ARG A 651 21.23 2.41 11.07
CA ARG A 651 19.78 2.12 11.03
C ARG A 651 19.14 2.35 12.39
N GLN A 652 19.78 1.89 13.46
CA GLN A 652 19.32 2.11 14.84
C GLN A 652 19.24 3.61 15.17
N PHE A 653 20.27 4.39 14.83
CA PHE A 653 20.23 5.85 15.03
C PHE A 653 19.15 6.53 14.18
N SER A 654 18.96 6.11 12.93
CA SER A 654 17.92 6.66 12.05
C SER A 654 16.51 6.37 12.59
N HIS A 655 16.24 5.15 13.05
CA HIS A 655 14.97 4.81 13.71
C HIS A 655 14.76 5.60 15.00
N GLN A 656 15.81 5.79 15.82
CA GLN A 656 15.72 6.60 17.04
C GLN A 656 15.43 8.07 16.75
N LEU A 657 16.02 8.64 15.70
CA LEU A 657 15.74 10.00 15.26
C LEU A 657 14.28 10.13 14.81
N HIS A 658 13.81 9.23 13.96
CA HIS A 658 12.43 9.25 13.48
C HIS A 658 11.42 9.10 14.62
N ALA A 659 11.65 8.20 15.58
CA ALA A 659 10.79 8.05 16.76
C ALA A 659 10.76 9.31 17.63
N LYS A 660 11.89 10.02 17.77
CA LYS A 660 11.93 11.31 18.47
C LYS A 660 11.16 12.40 17.71
N ASP A 661 11.26 12.45 16.38
CA ASP A 661 10.54 13.42 15.56
C ASP A 661 9.01 13.23 15.67
N VAL A 662 8.54 11.97 15.61
CA VAL A 662 7.11 11.65 15.83
C VAL A 662 6.66 12.11 17.22
N LYS A 663 7.47 11.86 18.26
CA LYS A 663 7.14 12.27 19.63
C LYS A 663 7.12 13.80 19.81
N ILE A 664 8.01 14.52 19.12
CA ILE A 664 8.00 15.99 19.09
C ILE A 664 6.69 16.48 18.44
N GLN A 665 6.30 15.91 17.30
CA GLN A 665 5.04 16.28 16.62
C GLN A 665 3.81 16.02 17.49
N GLN A 666 3.75 14.88 18.18
CA GLN A 666 2.67 14.57 19.12
C GLN A 666 2.61 15.58 20.27
N THR A 667 3.76 15.87 20.90
CA THR A 667 3.85 16.83 22.01
C THR A 667 3.43 18.24 21.57
N GLN A 668 3.79 18.64 20.35
CA GLN A 668 3.37 19.92 19.78
C GLN A 668 1.86 20.01 19.56
N ALA A 669 1.24 18.93 19.07
CA ALA A 669 -0.22 18.85 18.90
C ALA A 669 -0.96 18.93 20.25
N GLU A 670 -0.49 18.19 21.26
CA GLU A 670 -1.03 18.24 22.63
C GLU A 670 -0.90 19.64 23.26
N LEU A 671 0.24 20.31 23.04
CA LEU A 671 0.45 21.68 23.50
C LEU A 671 -0.53 22.66 22.86
N GLN A 672 -0.75 22.56 21.55
CA GLN A 672 -1.73 23.39 20.84
C GLN A 672 -3.16 23.16 21.36
N GLN A 673 -3.54 21.90 21.58
CA GLN A 673 -4.86 21.58 22.13
C GLN A 673 -5.03 22.12 23.56
N THR A 674 -3.99 22.04 24.39
CA THR A 674 -4.01 22.56 25.76
C THR A 674 -4.10 24.08 25.77
N GLN A 675 -3.37 24.77 24.89
CA GLN A 675 -3.46 26.22 24.73
C GLN A 675 -4.85 26.68 24.28
N ALA A 676 -5.49 25.96 23.35
CA ALA A 676 -6.85 26.26 22.92
C ALA A 676 -7.86 26.12 24.08
N LYS A 677 -7.77 25.03 24.86
CA LYS A 677 -8.62 24.84 26.06
C LYS A 677 -8.40 25.91 27.13
N LEU A 678 -7.15 26.34 27.32
CA LEU A 678 -6.83 27.42 28.26
C LEU A 678 -7.47 28.75 27.83
N GLN A 679 -7.38 29.09 26.54
CA GLN A 679 -8.02 30.29 25.99
C GLN A 679 -9.56 30.24 26.14
N GLU A 680 -10.17 29.08 25.90
CA GLU A 680 -11.60 28.90 26.11
C GLU A 680 -12.00 29.05 27.58
N THR A 681 -11.20 28.47 28.50
CA THR A 681 -11.43 28.58 29.94
C THR A 681 -11.29 30.02 30.43
N ASP A 682 -10.28 30.75 29.95
CA ASP A 682 -10.09 32.17 30.26
C ASP A 682 -11.27 33.02 29.76
N ALA A 683 -11.78 32.74 28.56
CA ALA A 683 -12.96 33.41 28.03
C ALA A 683 -14.21 33.14 28.87
N GLN A 684 -14.44 31.89 29.29
CA GLN A 684 -15.53 31.53 30.18
C GLN A 684 -15.41 32.20 31.56
N MET A 685 -14.19 32.26 32.12
CA MET A 685 -13.92 32.95 33.39
C MET A 685 -14.22 34.45 33.29
N HIS A 686 -13.83 35.11 32.20
CA HIS A 686 -14.18 36.50 31.95
C HIS A 686 -15.69 36.72 31.86
N GLN A 687 -16.41 35.85 31.14
CA GLN A 687 -17.86 35.94 31.04
C GLN A 687 -18.55 35.78 32.40
N ILE A 688 -18.15 34.76 33.18
CA ILE A 688 -18.70 34.53 34.53
C ILE A 688 -18.40 35.72 35.44
N HIS A 689 -17.21 36.32 35.32
CA HIS A 689 -16.86 37.51 36.09
C HIS A 689 -17.77 38.70 35.77
N ASP A 690 -18.01 38.97 34.49
CA ASP A 690 -18.90 40.06 34.05
C ASP A 690 -20.35 39.82 34.50
N GLU A 691 -20.84 38.59 34.41
CA GLU A 691 -22.16 38.20 34.92
C GLU A 691 -22.27 38.39 36.44
N ALA A 692 -21.24 37.97 37.20
CA ALA A 692 -21.20 38.17 38.64
C ALA A 692 -21.18 39.66 39.02
N GLN A 693 -20.44 40.50 38.30
CA GLN A 693 -20.46 41.95 38.52
C GLN A 693 -21.85 42.55 38.29
N LYS A 694 -22.55 42.09 37.24
CA LYS A 694 -23.92 42.53 36.96
C LYS A 694 -24.89 42.13 38.08
N VAL A 695 -24.83 40.89 38.55
CA VAL A 695 -25.66 40.41 39.68
C VAL A 695 -25.36 41.19 40.95
N ILE A 696 -24.08 41.49 41.24
CA ILE A 696 -23.71 42.34 42.39
C ILE A 696 -24.35 43.72 42.25
N GLN A 697 -24.31 44.34 41.07
CA GLN A 697 -24.91 45.64 40.84
C GLN A 697 -26.43 45.62 41.01
N ASP A 698 -27.10 44.60 40.48
CA ASP A 698 -28.55 44.41 40.64
C ASP A 698 -28.93 44.20 42.12
N LEU A 699 -28.11 43.45 42.87
CA LEU A 699 -28.31 43.27 44.31
C LEU A 699 -28.16 44.58 45.08
N VAL A 700 -27.16 45.39 44.76
CA VAL A 700 -26.97 46.73 45.35
C VAL A 700 -28.20 47.62 45.09
N ASN A 701 -28.72 47.62 43.86
CA ASN A 701 -29.92 48.38 43.50
C ASN A 701 -31.16 47.89 44.26
N THR A 702 -31.30 46.56 44.41
CA THR A 702 -32.41 45.94 45.14
C THR A 702 -32.35 46.29 46.63
N ILE A 703 -31.16 46.26 47.24
CA ILE A 703 -30.97 46.66 48.65
C ILE A 703 -31.38 48.11 48.84
N ALA A 704 -31.03 49.01 47.92
CA ALA A 704 -31.44 50.42 47.99
C ALA A 704 -32.97 50.59 47.94
N GLN A 705 -33.67 49.89 47.03
CA GLN A 705 -35.14 49.90 46.95
C GLN A 705 -35.78 49.33 48.22
N LEU A 706 -35.18 48.28 48.80
CA LEU A 706 -35.69 47.65 50.01
C LEU A 706 -35.55 48.57 51.23
N GLN A 707 -34.47 49.36 51.31
CA GLN A 707 -34.31 50.41 52.31
C GLN A 707 -35.34 51.53 52.16
N GLU A 708 -35.64 51.95 50.93
CA GLU A 708 -36.64 52.98 50.65
C GLU A 708 -38.05 52.51 51.04
N THR A 709 -38.43 51.30 50.65
CA THR A 709 -39.72 50.69 51.03
C THR A 709 -39.83 50.47 52.54
N GLN A 710 -38.75 50.05 53.20
CA GLN A 710 -38.72 49.93 54.67
C GLN A 710 -38.97 51.27 55.35
N ALA A 711 -38.33 52.35 54.88
CA ALA A 711 -38.55 53.70 55.40
C ALA A 711 -40.01 54.17 55.19
N GLU A 712 -40.62 53.80 54.05
CA GLU A 712 -42.03 54.11 53.79
C GLU A 712 -42.98 53.34 54.72
N VAL A 713 -42.72 52.05 54.98
CA VAL A 713 -43.48 51.24 55.94
C VAL A 713 -43.38 51.81 57.35
N GLU A 714 -42.20 52.26 57.78
CA GLU A 714 -42.01 52.89 59.09
C GLU A 714 -42.80 54.20 59.21
N ARG A 715 -42.81 55.03 58.15
CA ARG A 715 -43.63 56.25 58.08
C ARG A 715 -45.11 55.93 58.21
N LEU A 716 -45.62 54.98 57.41
CA LEU A 716 -47.03 54.57 57.43
C LEU A 716 -47.45 53.98 58.79
N ASN A 717 -46.58 53.21 59.44
CA ASN A 717 -46.84 52.71 60.78
C ASN A 717 -46.92 53.85 61.82
N GLY A 718 -46.07 54.87 61.70
CA GLY A 718 -46.15 56.07 62.53
C GLY A 718 -47.48 56.81 62.36
N GLU A 719 -47.91 57.01 61.11
CA GLU A 719 -49.22 57.60 60.78
C GLU A 719 -50.38 56.76 61.35
N LEU A 720 -50.33 55.43 61.22
CA LEU A 720 -51.33 54.52 61.76
C LEU A 720 -51.42 54.61 63.29
N GLN A 721 -50.28 54.69 64.00
CA GLN A 721 -50.27 54.86 65.45
C GLN A 721 -50.91 56.19 65.86
N GLN A 722 -50.63 57.27 65.13
CA GLN A 722 -51.22 58.58 65.37
C GLN A 722 -52.75 58.55 65.20
N VAL A 723 -53.23 57.94 64.11
CA VAL A 723 -54.68 57.76 63.86
C VAL A 723 -55.33 56.89 64.94
N ARG A 724 -54.68 55.81 65.39
CA ARG A 724 -55.18 54.99 66.52
C ARG A 724 -55.29 55.79 67.80
N SER A 725 -54.30 56.61 68.13
CA SER A 725 -54.33 57.48 69.32
C SER A 725 -55.50 58.46 69.26
N GLN A 726 -55.69 59.11 68.10
CA GLN A 726 -56.84 60.00 67.88
C GLN A 726 -58.17 59.26 68.01
N LEU A 727 -58.26 58.02 67.52
CA LEU A 727 -59.46 57.20 67.65
C LEU A 727 -59.77 56.90 69.12
N TYR A 728 -58.76 56.48 69.91
CA TYR A 728 -58.93 56.22 71.34
C TYR A 728 -59.35 57.47 72.11
N GLN A 729 -58.75 58.61 71.79
CA GLN A 729 -59.12 59.89 72.41
C GLN A 729 -60.58 60.25 72.08
N THR A 730 -60.97 60.15 70.81
CA THR A 730 -62.34 60.41 70.36
C THR A 730 -63.35 59.47 71.02
N GLN A 731 -63.00 58.19 71.19
CA GLN A 731 -63.83 57.21 71.92
C GLN A 731 -63.97 57.58 73.40
N GLY A 732 -62.89 58.03 74.05
CA GLY A 732 -62.90 58.53 75.42
C GLY A 732 -63.78 59.76 75.59
N ASP A 733 -63.65 60.74 74.70
CA ASP A 733 -64.46 61.96 74.67
C ASP A 733 -65.96 61.64 74.47
N LEU A 734 -66.25 60.67 73.59
CA LEU A 734 -67.62 60.18 73.37
C LEU A 734 -68.20 59.53 74.63
N ALA A 735 -67.43 58.66 75.30
CA ALA A 735 -67.86 58.01 76.54
C ALA A 735 -68.12 59.05 77.67
N SER A 736 -67.24 60.04 77.79
CA SER A 736 -67.40 61.16 78.73
C SER A 736 -68.69 61.94 78.43
N SER A 737 -68.93 62.29 77.17
CA SER A 737 -70.13 62.98 76.72
C SER A 737 -71.39 62.18 77.00
N GLN A 738 -71.38 60.87 76.75
CA GLN A 738 -72.50 59.96 77.09
C GLN A 738 -72.78 59.93 78.59
N SER A 739 -71.73 59.85 79.43
CA SER A 739 -71.88 59.88 80.88
C SER A 739 -72.43 61.21 81.39
N GLN A 740 -71.99 62.33 80.82
CA GLN A 740 -72.52 63.66 81.15
C GLN A 740 -74.00 63.78 80.76
N LEU A 741 -74.37 63.29 79.58
CA LEU A 741 -75.75 63.28 79.11
C LEU A 741 -76.65 62.48 80.06
N GLN A 742 -76.17 61.32 80.53
CA GLN A 742 -76.89 60.47 81.46
C GLN A 742 -77.05 61.13 82.84
N SER A 743 -76.01 61.80 83.35
CA SER A 743 -76.11 62.56 84.60
C SER A 743 -77.08 63.74 84.48
N GLN A 744 -77.07 64.47 83.36
CA GLN A 744 -78.05 65.52 83.12
C GLN A 744 -79.48 64.98 83.03
N LEU A 745 -79.67 63.80 82.42
CA LEU A 745 -80.97 63.14 82.36
C LEU A 745 -81.49 62.80 83.76
N GLU A 746 -80.63 62.25 84.62
CA GLU A 746 -80.96 61.96 86.03
C GLU A 746 -81.30 63.23 86.81
N GLN A 747 -80.49 64.30 86.68
CA GLN A 747 -80.76 65.59 87.32
C GLN A 747 -82.08 66.19 86.85
N THR A 748 -82.39 66.07 85.56
CA THR A 748 -83.65 66.58 84.98
C THR A 748 -84.85 65.79 85.51
N GLN A 749 -84.74 64.46 85.60
CA GLN A 749 -85.77 63.62 86.22
C GLN A 749 -85.97 63.96 87.69
N GLN A 750 -84.88 64.21 88.43
CA GLN A 750 -84.92 64.58 89.84
C GLN A 750 -85.55 65.97 90.05
N ALA A 751 -85.22 66.95 89.20
CA ALA A 751 -85.84 68.27 89.20
C ALA A 751 -87.34 68.20 88.86
N GLN A 752 -87.73 67.38 87.88
CA GLN A 752 -89.14 67.14 87.55
C GLN A 752 -89.89 66.51 88.72
N ALA A 753 -89.28 65.56 89.44
CA ALA A 753 -89.86 64.96 90.64
C ALA A 753 -90.04 66.00 91.77
N ILE A 754 -89.07 66.89 91.98
CA ILE A 754 -89.15 67.97 92.98
C ILE A 754 -90.25 68.98 92.61
N ILE A 755 -90.33 69.40 91.35
CA ILE A 755 -91.38 70.33 90.88
C ILE A 755 -92.77 69.71 91.07
N ALA A 756 -92.95 68.43 90.73
CA ALA A 756 -94.21 67.71 90.95
C ALA A 756 -94.57 67.63 92.45
N ALA A 757 -93.59 67.40 93.33
CA ALA A 757 -93.78 67.42 94.78
C ALA A 757 -94.11 68.83 95.32
N MET A 758 -93.48 69.88 94.80
CA MET A 758 -93.77 71.27 95.18
C MET A 758 -95.19 71.70 94.77
N GLN A 759 -95.63 71.35 93.55
CA GLN A 759 -96.95 71.70 93.02
C GLN A 759 -98.11 71.00 93.75
N THR A 760 -97.85 69.84 94.35
CA THR A 760 -98.82 69.10 95.18
C THR A 760 -98.77 69.48 96.66
N SER A 761 -97.83 70.34 97.08
CA SER A 761 -97.71 70.77 98.47
C SER A 761 -98.89 71.66 98.91
N LYS A 762 -99.32 71.48 100.17
CA LYS A 762 -100.39 72.27 100.80
C LYS A 762 -100.11 73.78 100.74
N PHE A 763 -98.85 74.18 100.79
CA PHE A 763 -98.43 75.58 100.71
C PHE A 763 -98.69 76.17 99.31
N TRP A 764 -98.37 75.45 98.23
CA TRP A 764 -98.60 75.95 96.86
C TRP A 764 -100.10 76.08 96.55
N GLN A 765 -100.92 75.15 97.06
CA GLN A 765 -102.38 75.20 96.94
C GLN A 765 -103.00 76.34 97.77
N MET A 766 -102.49 76.60 98.97
CA MET A 766 -102.90 77.75 99.78
C MET A 766 -102.44 79.07 99.17
N ARG A 767 -101.20 79.15 98.66
CA ARG A 767 -100.65 80.33 97.99
C ARG A 767 -101.45 80.70 96.74
N SER A 768 -101.75 79.74 95.88
CA SER A 768 -102.58 79.99 94.69
C SER A 768 -104.01 80.42 95.06
N SER A 769 -104.59 79.85 96.12
CA SER A 769 -105.89 80.28 96.66
C SER A 769 -105.83 81.69 97.27
N TRP A 770 -104.73 82.04 97.94
CA TRP A 770 -104.48 83.37 98.51
C TRP A 770 -104.31 84.45 97.44
N PHE A 771 -103.58 84.18 96.36
CA PHE A 771 -103.47 85.11 95.23
C PHE A 771 -104.83 85.33 94.54
N ARG A 772 -105.69 84.30 94.45
CA ARG A 772 -107.08 84.47 93.98
C ARG A 772 -107.91 85.33 94.93
N LEU A 773 -107.80 85.14 96.24
CA LEU A 773 -108.51 85.93 97.25
C LEU A 773 -108.06 87.39 97.27
N LYS A 774 -106.74 87.65 97.22
CA LYS A 774 -106.18 89.02 97.14
C LYS A 774 -106.69 89.79 95.94
N LYS A 775 -106.79 89.14 94.76
CA LYS A 775 -107.34 89.75 93.54
C LYS A 775 -108.83 90.12 93.68
N LEU A 776 -109.57 89.45 94.56
CA LEU A 776 -111.00 89.63 94.74
C LEU A 776 -111.35 90.76 95.73
N VAL A 777 -110.44 91.11 96.65
CA VAL A 777 -110.67 92.08 97.74
C VAL A 777 -109.99 93.44 97.50
N GLY A 778 -109.46 93.69 96.30
CA GLY A 778 -108.95 95.00 95.92
C GLY A 778 -107.71 95.47 96.70
N LEU A 779 -106.99 94.56 97.35
CA LEU A 779 -105.70 94.85 97.98
C LEU A 779 -104.60 94.87 96.89
N PRO A 780 -103.80 95.94 96.80
CA PRO A 780 -102.71 96.00 95.82
C PRO A 780 -101.70 94.87 96.07
N LEU A 781 -101.39 94.17 94.99
CA LEU A 781 -100.32 93.19 94.90
C LEU A 781 -99.07 93.99 94.56
N ASP A 782 -98.19 94.23 95.54
CA ASP A 782 -96.83 94.62 95.17
C ASP A 782 -96.14 93.39 94.59
N GLU A 783 -95.87 93.53 93.30
CA GLU A 783 -95.33 92.56 92.39
C GLU A 783 -93.87 92.25 92.74
N THR A 784 -93.69 91.00 93.11
CA THR A 784 -92.54 90.15 92.84
C THR A 784 -92.07 90.29 91.38
N VAL A 785 -90.78 90.52 91.10
CA VAL A 785 -89.72 89.50 90.93
C VAL A 785 -89.29 89.48 89.46
N ASP A 786 -87.98 89.48 89.24
CA ASP A 786 -87.32 88.35 88.55
C ASP A 786 -86.16 87.86 89.41
#